data_AF-A0A318SLZ7-F1
#
_entry.id   AF-A0A318SLZ7-F1
#
_cell.length_a   1.000
_cell.length_b   1.000
_cell.length_c   1.000
_cell.angle_alpha   90.00
_cell.angle_beta   90.00
_cell.angle_gamma   90.00
#
_symmetry.space_group_name_H-M   'P 1'
#
loop_
_entity.id
_entity.type
_entity.pdbx_description
1 polymer ?
#
loop_
_entity_poly.entity_id
_entity_poly.type
_entity_poly.pdbx_seq_one_letter_code
_entity_poly.pdbx_strand_id
1 'polypeptide(L)'
;MTLPILDVLPDLRASLHDRPLVLLSAPPGAGKSTVLPLELLEASWLAGQKIVMLQPRRVAARSVAARMAELLGEDVGETVGYRVRFESRVSSKTRVEVVTDGILTRQLQRDPELAGVGLVIFDEFHERSLQGDVAFVLAREAQGALRDDLRLLVMSATLEGDLAGKLGGAPTVASQGRPFPVEVRYLPQDPTGSVAENVTSAVTRALDEHEGDVLAFLPGVGEIKRAHEALSDRHASVRVLPLYGDLPLSQQRAAIVPDPQGRRRVVLATSIAETSLTLEGVRIVVDGGFSRVPTFDARTGLTSLVTTRVTKDAAHQRAGRAGRTAPGVAYRLWSERTHALLPEKRKPEILEADFASTLLELAQWGVTNVTSLPWPDVPPSRNVEAALDLLVNLDAFADGRITKRGAELLTFPTHPRIAHLLLEGRDAGLASLACDVAALLEERDPLGRDDSADFSSRVSGLRRNRRSPAFARIEQLARSWRRLLNAPVHDEEPDPHEVGSLIAFAYPERVAKLRAGSRDRYLLANGRGVRLREGDSLMGAPLLAVAHLDALQADGRVFLAAPLSASALEARVQEVDEVRWDDRDGTFVAQRERRVGAIVLSAEPLRSVPRDLRVKALLGALRREGLSLLRWTEAARQLQARVLSVRAWRPDEGWPDFSDEALSASLEDWLAPYLEGGRSRDDFSKVDVAELLRHALPWNLVGRLVDLAPESLTVPSGHAVRLAYAPDATAPILAVKLQELFGLADTPTVNEGRVKVLLHLLSPARRPVQVTQDLKSFWERGYPDVKKELKGRYPKHPWPDDPWTAVPTRGTKPR
;
A
#
# COMPACT_ATOMS: atom_id res chain seq x y z
N MET A 1 -19.59 -45.09 -4.97
CA MET A 1 -18.60 -44.80 -3.91
C MET A 1 -19.18 -43.71 -3.04
N THR A 2 -19.17 -43.88 -1.72
CA THR A 2 -19.49 -42.80 -0.78
C THR A 2 -18.40 -41.72 -0.86
N LEU A 3 -18.80 -40.46 -1.02
CA LEU A 3 -17.86 -39.34 -1.11
C LEU A 3 -17.35 -38.96 0.29
N PRO A 4 -16.06 -38.59 0.46
CA PRO A 4 -15.46 -38.30 1.78
C PRO A 4 -16.14 -37.18 2.58
N ILE A 5 -16.90 -36.30 1.91
CA ILE A 5 -17.63 -35.23 2.58
C ILE A 5 -18.79 -35.75 3.46
N LEU A 6 -19.31 -36.94 3.17
CA LEU A 6 -20.43 -37.52 3.91
C LEU A 6 -20.01 -37.98 5.31
N ASP A 7 -18.73 -38.35 5.47
CA ASP A 7 -18.18 -38.83 6.76
C ASP A 7 -18.19 -37.72 7.83
N VAL A 8 -18.11 -36.46 7.42
CA VAL A 8 -18.09 -35.30 8.34
C VAL A 8 -19.43 -34.59 8.48
N LEU A 9 -20.46 -35.05 7.76
CA LEU A 9 -21.78 -34.43 7.74
C LEU A 9 -22.45 -34.36 9.13
N PRO A 10 -22.39 -35.40 10.00
CA PRO A 10 -22.95 -35.32 11.34
C PRO A 10 -22.34 -34.21 12.19
N ASP A 11 -21.00 -34.15 12.23
CA ASP A 11 -20.25 -33.13 13.00
C ASP A 11 -20.52 -31.72 12.46
N LEU A 12 -20.63 -31.58 11.14
CA LEU A 12 -20.95 -30.31 10.50
C LEU A 12 -22.38 -29.84 10.84
N ARG A 13 -23.38 -30.74 10.80
CA ARG A 13 -24.77 -30.41 11.17
C ARG A 13 -24.87 -29.98 12.62
N ALA A 14 -24.19 -30.69 13.53
CA ALA A 14 -24.12 -30.32 14.95
C ALA A 14 -23.45 -28.94 15.13
N SER A 15 -22.32 -28.71 14.46
CA SER A 15 -21.61 -27.43 14.54
C SER A 15 -22.45 -26.25 14.02
N LEU A 16 -23.18 -26.41 12.91
CA LEU A 16 -24.05 -25.37 12.34
C LEU A 16 -25.33 -25.14 13.16
N HIS A 17 -25.78 -26.15 13.91
CA HIS A 17 -26.87 -25.99 14.86
C HIS A 17 -26.43 -25.07 16.03
N ASP A 18 -25.26 -25.38 16.61
CA ASP A 18 -24.78 -24.75 17.85
C ASP A 18 -24.05 -23.42 17.64
N ARG A 19 -23.48 -23.19 16.45
CA ARG A 19 -22.69 -22.00 16.14
C ARG A 19 -23.18 -21.31 14.87
N PRO A 20 -23.21 -19.96 14.87
CA PRO A 20 -23.66 -19.17 13.72
C PRO A 20 -22.69 -19.20 12.53
N LEU A 21 -21.43 -19.58 12.76
CA LEU A 21 -20.37 -19.64 11.76
C LEU A 21 -19.57 -20.92 11.94
N VAL A 22 -19.34 -21.66 10.86
CA VAL A 22 -18.53 -22.88 10.85
C VAL A 22 -17.54 -22.86 9.68
N LEU A 23 -16.33 -23.36 9.93
CA LEU A 23 -15.29 -23.55 8.94
C LEU A 23 -15.21 -25.02 8.52
N LEU A 24 -15.15 -25.27 7.22
CA LEU A 24 -15.00 -26.60 6.64
C LEU A 24 -13.75 -26.67 5.77
N SER A 25 -12.78 -27.52 6.15
CA SER A 25 -11.75 -27.99 5.21
C SER A 25 -12.24 -29.21 4.49
N ALA A 26 -12.17 -29.19 3.17
CA ALA A 26 -12.28 -30.42 2.38
C ALA A 26 -11.50 -30.24 1.08
N PRO A 27 -10.63 -31.20 0.71
CA PRO A 27 -9.88 -31.09 -0.53
C PRO A 27 -10.84 -31.07 -1.74
N PRO A 28 -10.43 -30.48 -2.88
CA PRO A 28 -11.24 -30.48 -4.08
C PRO A 28 -11.62 -31.90 -4.51
N GLY A 29 -12.84 -32.08 -5.01
CA GLY A 29 -13.36 -33.40 -5.41
C GLY A 29 -13.94 -34.22 -4.26
N ALA A 30 -13.82 -33.79 -3.00
CA ALA A 30 -14.45 -34.48 -1.86
C ALA A 30 -15.99 -34.42 -1.87
N GLY A 31 -16.60 -33.54 -2.67
CA GLY A 31 -18.05 -33.32 -2.74
C GLY A 31 -18.56 -32.08 -1.99
N LYS A 32 -17.67 -31.22 -1.48
CA LYS A 32 -18.03 -30.02 -0.70
C LYS A 32 -18.95 -29.05 -1.43
N SER A 33 -18.76 -28.86 -2.73
CA SER A 33 -19.53 -27.89 -3.52
C SER A 33 -20.79 -28.48 -4.16
N THR A 34 -20.81 -29.81 -4.36
CA THR A 34 -21.83 -30.46 -5.21
C THR A 34 -22.75 -31.44 -4.48
N VAL A 35 -22.38 -31.88 -3.27
CA VAL A 35 -23.19 -32.83 -2.49
C VAL A 35 -23.59 -32.21 -1.16
N LEU A 36 -22.66 -31.55 -0.48
CA LEU A 36 -22.93 -30.98 0.83
C LEU A 36 -24.12 -29.99 0.87
N PRO A 37 -24.30 -29.05 -0.09
CA PRO A 37 -25.44 -28.15 -0.04
C PRO A 37 -26.78 -28.89 -0.14
N LEU A 38 -26.83 -29.99 -0.90
CA LEU A 38 -28.04 -30.81 -1.05
C LEU A 38 -28.37 -31.54 0.26
N GLU A 39 -27.36 -32.12 0.90
CA GLU A 39 -27.52 -32.79 2.21
C GLU A 39 -27.95 -31.82 3.32
N LEU A 40 -27.58 -30.54 3.24
CA LEU A 40 -27.98 -29.53 4.22
C LEU A 40 -29.41 -29.02 4.02
N LEU A 41 -30.08 -29.32 2.90
CA LEU A 41 -31.48 -28.93 2.68
C LEU A 41 -32.46 -29.54 3.68
N GLU A 42 -32.11 -30.71 4.21
CA GLU A 42 -32.86 -31.51 5.18
C GLU A 42 -32.52 -31.16 6.64
N ALA A 43 -31.65 -30.17 6.88
CA ALA A 43 -31.30 -29.77 8.24
C ALA A 43 -32.50 -29.11 8.93
N SER A 44 -32.84 -29.57 10.14
CA SER A 44 -34.00 -29.08 10.89
C SER A 44 -33.94 -27.57 11.17
N TRP A 45 -32.75 -27.05 11.49
CA TRP A 45 -32.52 -25.62 11.75
C TRP A 45 -32.69 -24.74 10.51
N LEU A 46 -32.62 -25.31 9.29
CA LEU A 46 -32.85 -24.56 8.06
C LEU A 46 -34.34 -24.26 7.86
N ALA A 47 -35.24 -25.03 8.50
CA ALA A 47 -36.69 -24.80 8.53
C ALA A 47 -37.31 -24.53 7.13
N GLY A 48 -36.82 -25.21 6.09
CA GLY A 48 -37.28 -25.03 4.70
C GLY A 48 -36.77 -23.78 3.98
N GLN A 49 -36.00 -22.91 4.65
CA GLN A 49 -35.38 -21.72 4.06
C GLN A 49 -34.35 -22.08 2.98
N LYS A 50 -33.97 -21.09 2.18
CA LYS A 50 -33.01 -21.26 1.08
C LYS A 50 -31.57 -21.32 1.58
N ILE A 51 -30.73 -21.96 0.78
CA ILE A 51 -29.28 -21.91 0.85
C ILE A 51 -28.78 -21.03 -0.29
N VAL A 52 -27.96 -20.03 0.03
CA VAL A 52 -27.23 -19.25 -0.98
C VAL A 52 -25.76 -19.66 -0.93
N MET A 53 -25.21 -20.12 -2.05
CA MET A 53 -23.80 -20.52 -2.13
C MET A 53 -23.04 -19.58 -3.07
N LEU A 54 -22.08 -18.85 -2.50
CA LEU A 54 -21.15 -18.02 -3.23
C LEU A 54 -20.06 -18.87 -3.90
N GLN A 55 -19.79 -18.56 -5.16
CA GLN A 55 -18.71 -19.11 -5.97
C GLN A 55 -17.96 -17.94 -6.65
N PRO A 56 -16.62 -17.85 -6.53
CA PRO A 56 -15.86 -16.70 -7.04
C PRO A 56 -15.91 -16.54 -8.55
N ARG A 57 -16.18 -17.62 -9.29
CA ARG A 57 -16.09 -17.66 -10.76
C ARG A 57 -17.44 -18.03 -11.37
N ARG A 58 -17.83 -17.30 -12.42
CA ARG A 58 -19.07 -17.55 -13.19
C ARG A 58 -19.15 -18.99 -13.72
N VAL A 59 -18.04 -19.53 -14.20
CA VAL A 59 -17.96 -20.89 -14.75
C VAL A 59 -18.18 -21.91 -13.64
N ALA A 60 -17.53 -21.72 -12.49
CA ALA A 60 -17.69 -22.59 -11.33
C ALA A 60 -19.14 -22.57 -10.83
N ALA A 61 -19.74 -21.38 -10.67
CA ALA A 61 -21.14 -21.25 -10.24
C ALA A 61 -22.10 -22.07 -11.12
N ARG A 62 -21.94 -21.99 -12.45
CA ARG A 62 -22.76 -22.73 -13.41
C ARG A 62 -22.50 -24.23 -13.35
N SER A 63 -21.23 -24.64 -13.37
CA SER A 63 -20.86 -26.05 -13.36
C SER A 63 -21.29 -26.75 -12.08
N VAL A 64 -21.18 -26.07 -10.93
CA VAL A 64 -21.60 -26.59 -9.63
C VAL A 64 -23.13 -26.71 -9.56
N ALA A 65 -23.87 -25.67 -10.00
CA ALA A 65 -25.33 -25.74 -10.06
C ALA A 65 -25.83 -26.84 -11.00
N ALA A 66 -25.23 -26.97 -12.19
CA ALA A 66 -25.57 -28.01 -13.15
C ALA A 66 -25.29 -29.41 -12.60
N ARG A 67 -24.15 -29.60 -11.92
CA ARG A 67 -23.81 -30.89 -11.30
C ARG A 67 -24.76 -31.27 -10.17
N MET A 68 -25.17 -30.31 -9.35
CA MET A 68 -26.16 -30.54 -8.29
C MET A 68 -27.54 -30.90 -8.87
N ALA A 69 -28.00 -30.22 -9.92
CA ALA A 69 -29.25 -30.55 -10.59
C ALA A 69 -29.22 -31.95 -11.22
N GLU A 70 -28.10 -32.32 -11.87
CA GLU A 70 -27.88 -33.66 -12.41
C GLU A 70 -27.97 -34.75 -11.34
N LEU A 71 -27.41 -34.52 -10.14
CA LEU A 71 -27.47 -35.46 -9.02
C LEU A 71 -28.90 -35.67 -8.49
N LEU A 72 -29.78 -34.68 -8.65
CA LEU A 72 -31.21 -34.77 -8.33
C LEU A 72 -32.05 -35.35 -9.48
N GLY A 73 -31.48 -35.50 -10.68
CA GLY A 73 -32.23 -35.87 -11.88
C GLY A 73 -33.15 -34.75 -12.39
N GLU A 74 -32.84 -33.49 -12.10
CA GLU A 74 -33.63 -32.30 -12.44
C GLU A 74 -32.91 -31.37 -13.42
N ASP A 75 -33.67 -30.46 -14.04
CA ASP A 75 -33.11 -29.33 -14.80
C ASP A 75 -32.67 -28.18 -13.88
N VAL A 76 -31.64 -27.44 -14.32
CA VAL A 76 -31.19 -26.24 -13.59
C VAL A 76 -32.28 -25.15 -13.60
N GLY A 77 -32.61 -24.64 -12.42
CA GLY A 77 -33.68 -23.68 -12.18
C GLY A 77 -34.87 -24.28 -11.44
N GLU A 78 -34.90 -25.61 -11.25
CA GLU A 78 -35.82 -26.28 -10.32
C GLU A 78 -35.33 -26.14 -8.88
N THR A 79 -35.01 -27.23 -8.16
CA THR A 79 -34.54 -27.17 -6.77
C THR A 79 -33.22 -26.42 -6.64
N VAL A 80 -32.36 -26.52 -7.67
CA VAL A 80 -31.04 -25.88 -7.73
C VAL A 80 -30.99 -24.91 -8.90
N GLY A 81 -30.54 -23.69 -8.64
CA GLY A 81 -30.41 -22.65 -9.65
C GLY A 81 -29.14 -21.82 -9.48
N TYR A 82 -28.89 -20.89 -10.41
CA TYR A 82 -27.79 -19.93 -10.29
C TYR A 82 -28.15 -18.52 -10.74
N ARG A 83 -27.39 -17.55 -10.22
CA ARG A 83 -27.39 -16.16 -10.69
C ARG A 83 -25.96 -15.68 -10.90
N VAL A 84 -25.66 -15.28 -12.12
CA VAL A 84 -24.37 -14.68 -12.50
C VAL A 84 -24.62 -13.40 -13.29
N ARG A 85 -23.58 -12.58 -13.51
CA ARG A 85 -23.72 -11.37 -14.34
C ARG A 85 -24.29 -11.74 -15.72
N PHE A 86 -25.39 -11.07 -16.08
CA PHE A 86 -26.17 -11.22 -17.33
C PHE A 86 -26.96 -12.53 -17.51
N GLU A 87 -27.03 -13.41 -16.51
CA GLU A 87 -27.75 -14.68 -16.65
C GLU A 87 -28.31 -15.18 -15.31
N SER A 88 -29.57 -15.62 -15.30
CA SER A 88 -30.25 -16.13 -14.11
C SER A 88 -31.10 -17.35 -14.49
N ARG A 89 -30.95 -18.45 -13.74
CA ARG A 89 -31.71 -19.70 -13.89
C ARG A 89 -32.20 -20.14 -12.51
N VAL A 90 -33.31 -19.55 -12.09
CA VAL A 90 -33.92 -19.72 -10.76
C VAL A 90 -35.43 -19.58 -10.91
N SER A 91 -36.18 -20.27 -10.07
CA SER A 91 -37.65 -20.23 -10.04
C SER A 91 -38.17 -20.12 -8.60
N SER A 92 -39.49 -20.16 -8.41
CA SER A 92 -40.10 -20.26 -7.08
C SER A 92 -39.78 -21.59 -6.39
N LYS A 93 -39.42 -22.65 -7.12
CA LYS A 93 -39.02 -23.95 -6.56
C LYS A 93 -37.59 -23.96 -6.00
N THR A 94 -36.75 -23.00 -6.40
CA THR A 94 -35.33 -23.04 -6.09
C THR A 94 -35.05 -22.86 -4.62
N ARG A 95 -34.34 -23.83 -4.04
CA ARG A 95 -33.88 -23.85 -2.64
C ARG A 95 -32.37 -23.70 -2.49
N VAL A 96 -31.57 -24.09 -3.48
CA VAL A 96 -30.14 -23.78 -3.53
C VAL A 96 -29.87 -22.79 -4.65
N GLU A 97 -29.48 -21.58 -4.31
CA GLU A 97 -29.09 -20.54 -5.28
C GLU A 97 -27.57 -20.37 -5.29
N VAL A 98 -26.93 -20.78 -6.37
CA VAL A 98 -25.48 -20.57 -6.57
C VAL A 98 -25.24 -19.20 -7.20
N VAL A 99 -24.50 -18.34 -6.51
CA VAL A 99 -24.29 -16.94 -6.92
C VAL A 99 -22.80 -16.61 -7.00
N THR A 100 -22.46 -15.59 -7.78
CA THR A 100 -21.11 -15.01 -7.75
C THR A 100 -21.01 -13.89 -6.72
N ASP A 101 -19.79 -13.56 -6.29
CA ASP A 101 -19.50 -12.62 -5.19
C ASP A 101 -20.31 -11.31 -5.30
N GLY A 102 -20.18 -10.59 -6.42
CA GLY A 102 -20.89 -9.32 -6.62
C GLY A 102 -22.42 -9.43 -6.76
N ILE A 103 -22.97 -10.64 -6.94
CA ILE A 103 -24.42 -10.87 -6.87
C ILE A 103 -24.86 -10.98 -5.41
N LEU A 104 -24.11 -11.70 -4.57
CA LEU A 104 -24.41 -11.81 -3.14
C LEU A 104 -24.29 -10.45 -2.44
N THR A 105 -23.23 -9.69 -2.70
CA THR A 105 -23.04 -8.32 -2.16
C THR A 105 -24.26 -7.44 -2.44
N ARG A 106 -24.76 -7.45 -3.69
CA ARG A 106 -25.96 -6.68 -4.08
C ARG A 106 -27.26 -7.21 -3.48
N GLN A 107 -27.37 -8.53 -3.29
CA GLN A 107 -28.53 -9.12 -2.61
C GLN A 107 -28.59 -8.63 -1.17
N LEU A 108 -27.47 -8.70 -0.44
CA LEU A 108 -27.32 -8.16 0.91
C LEU A 108 -27.67 -6.67 0.95
N GLN A 109 -27.03 -5.84 0.12
CA GLN A 109 -27.29 -4.39 0.09
C GLN A 109 -28.76 -4.03 -0.16
N ARG A 110 -29.48 -4.80 -0.98
CA ARG A 110 -30.90 -4.56 -1.27
C ARG A 110 -31.81 -5.07 -0.15
N ASP A 111 -31.46 -6.22 0.42
CA ASP A 111 -32.20 -6.88 1.49
C ASP A 111 -31.21 -7.31 2.58
N PRO A 112 -30.91 -6.43 3.55
CA PRO A 112 -29.99 -6.73 4.64
C PRO A 112 -30.41 -7.91 5.51
N GLU A 113 -31.70 -8.24 5.53
CA GLU A 113 -32.21 -9.40 6.27
C GLU A 113 -32.01 -10.70 5.50
N LEU A 114 -31.75 -10.67 4.18
CA LEU A 114 -31.78 -11.85 3.31
C LEU A 114 -33.01 -12.74 3.59
N ALA A 115 -34.19 -12.16 3.49
CA ALA A 115 -35.43 -12.80 3.90
C ALA A 115 -35.62 -14.17 3.20
N GLY A 116 -35.92 -15.20 3.98
CA GLY A 116 -36.11 -16.57 3.49
C GLY A 116 -34.82 -17.33 3.18
N VAL A 117 -33.64 -16.79 3.47
CA VAL A 117 -32.35 -17.51 3.47
C VAL A 117 -31.98 -17.88 4.89
N GLY A 118 -31.63 -19.16 5.12
CA GLY A 118 -31.19 -19.66 6.42
C GLY A 118 -29.71 -20.07 6.48
N LEU A 119 -29.08 -20.28 5.32
CA LEU A 119 -27.65 -20.59 5.21
C LEU A 119 -27.01 -19.83 4.05
N VAL A 120 -25.89 -19.17 4.33
CA VAL A 120 -24.97 -18.67 3.30
C VAL A 120 -23.67 -19.49 3.33
N ILE A 121 -23.30 -20.04 2.18
CA ILE A 121 -22.08 -20.82 2.00
C ILE A 121 -21.08 -19.99 1.21
N PHE A 122 -19.90 -19.74 1.77
CA PHE A 122 -18.76 -19.14 1.09
C PHE A 122 -17.83 -20.25 0.61
N ASP A 123 -17.98 -20.67 -0.64
CA ASP A 123 -17.11 -21.70 -1.21
C ASP A 123 -15.82 -21.12 -1.78
N GLU A 124 -14.78 -21.96 -1.85
CA GLU A 124 -13.44 -21.60 -2.33
C GLU A 124 -12.85 -20.37 -1.59
N PHE A 125 -13.09 -20.25 -0.28
CA PHE A 125 -12.70 -19.07 0.51
C PHE A 125 -11.18 -18.81 0.53
N HIS A 126 -10.35 -19.81 0.22
CA HIS A 126 -8.90 -19.66 0.03
C HIS A 126 -8.52 -18.76 -1.16
N GLU A 127 -9.41 -18.48 -2.10
CA GLU A 127 -9.13 -17.50 -3.16
C GLU A 127 -8.99 -16.08 -2.59
N ARG A 128 -9.57 -15.80 -1.42
CA ARG A 128 -9.50 -14.53 -0.68
C ARG A 128 -9.70 -13.31 -1.59
N SER A 129 -10.74 -13.38 -2.42
CA SER A 129 -11.18 -12.28 -3.28
C SER A 129 -11.73 -11.14 -2.44
N LEU A 130 -11.50 -9.90 -2.87
CA LEU A 130 -11.99 -8.72 -2.16
C LEU A 130 -13.52 -8.74 -2.05
N GLN A 131 -14.21 -9.08 -3.13
CA GLN A 131 -15.67 -9.15 -3.15
C GLN A 131 -16.23 -10.31 -2.31
N GLY A 132 -15.53 -11.45 -2.22
CA GLY A 132 -15.87 -12.53 -1.31
C GLY A 132 -15.74 -12.13 0.16
N ASP A 133 -14.64 -11.46 0.51
CA ASP A 133 -14.40 -10.92 1.86
C ASP A 133 -15.45 -9.86 2.23
N VAL A 134 -15.84 -8.97 1.29
CA VAL A 134 -16.92 -7.98 1.49
C VAL A 134 -18.26 -8.66 1.75
N ALA A 135 -18.66 -9.61 0.90
CA ALA A 135 -19.90 -10.34 1.08
C ALA A 135 -19.93 -11.09 2.42
N PHE A 136 -18.80 -11.64 2.86
CA PHE A 136 -18.66 -12.27 4.16
C PHE A 136 -18.88 -11.28 5.30
N VAL A 137 -18.24 -10.12 5.25
CA VAL A 137 -18.40 -9.08 6.26
C VAL A 137 -19.83 -8.57 6.34
N LEU A 138 -20.48 -8.30 5.21
CA LEU A 138 -21.88 -7.86 5.18
C LEU A 138 -22.83 -8.93 5.73
N ALA A 139 -22.58 -10.21 5.44
CA ALA A 139 -23.36 -11.31 6.02
C ALA A 139 -23.15 -11.43 7.54
N ARG A 140 -21.94 -11.16 8.05
CA ARG A 140 -21.63 -11.12 9.49
C ARG A 140 -22.30 -9.95 10.19
N GLU A 141 -22.33 -8.77 9.58
CA GLU A 141 -23.06 -7.60 10.08
C GLU A 141 -24.56 -7.88 10.15
N ALA A 142 -25.14 -8.43 9.07
CA ALA A 142 -26.55 -8.85 9.06
C ALA A 142 -26.85 -9.86 10.16
N GLN A 143 -25.97 -10.85 10.35
CA GLN A 143 -26.12 -11.86 11.40
C GLN A 143 -26.03 -11.27 12.82
N GLY A 144 -25.17 -10.27 13.04
CA GLY A 144 -25.01 -9.61 14.34
C GLY A 144 -26.11 -8.60 14.67
N ALA A 145 -26.72 -7.97 13.65
CA ALA A 145 -27.69 -6.90 13.84
C ALA A 145 -29.16 -7.32 13.64
N LEU A 146 -29.44 -8.24 12.71
CA LEU A 146 -30.80 -8.53 12.22
C LEU A 146 -31.17 -10.02 12.21
N ARG A 147 -30.20 -10.93 12.01
CA ARG A 147 -30.44 -12.35 11.72
C ARG A 147 -29.56 -13.28 12.55
N ASP A 148 -29.83 -13.37 13.86
CA ASP A 148 -29.14 -14.30 14.76
C ASP A 148 -29.41 -15.79 14.43
N ASP A 149 -30.47 -16.06 13.67
CA ASP A 149 -30.84 -17.36 13.12
C ASP A 149 -30.04 -17.75 11.87
N LEU A 150 -29.56 -16.78 11.08
CA LEU A 150 -28.78 -17.05 9.86
C LEU A 150 -27.55 -17.87 10.20
N ARG A 151 -27.21 -18.87 9.37
CA ARG A 151 -25.97 -19.64 9.49
C ARG A 151 -25.02 -19.32 8.36
N LEU A 152 -23.72 -19.31 8.66
CA LEU A 152 -22.65 -19.09 7.70
C LEU A 152 -21.72 -20.30 7.68
N LEU A 153 -21.45 -20.82 6.48
CA LEU A 153 -20.50 -21.91 6.27
C LEU A 153 -19.38 -21.44 5.35
N VAL A 154 -18.16 -21.43 5.84
CA VAL A 154 -16.97 -21.08 5.05
C VAL A 154 -16.27 -22.37 4.65
N MET A 155 -16.21 -22.65 3.35
CA MET A 155 -15.60 -23.86 2.80
C MET A 155 -14.28 -23.53 2.12
N SER A 156 -13.23 -24.27 2.48
CA SER A 156 -11.91 -24.13 1.89
C SER A 156 -11.28 -25.48 1.56
N ALA A 157 -10.45 -25.51 0.51
CA ALA A 157 -9.60 -26.66 0.24
C ALA A 157 -8.55 -26.86 1.35
N THR A 158 -8.14 -25.75 1.96
CA THR A 158 -7.10 -25.67 2.99
C THR A 158 -7.58 -24.76 4.10
N LEU A 159 -7.65 -25.27 5.34
CA LEU A 159 -7.75 -24.39 6.51
C LEU A 159 -6.41 -23.72 6.73
N GLU A 160 -6.40 -22.40 6.62
CA GLU A 160 -5.17 -21.62 6.58
C GLU A 160 -4.91 -20.93 7.91
N GLY A 161 -3.71 -21.13 8.47
CA GLY A 161 -3.20 -20.31 9.58
C GLY A 161 -4.19 -20.24 10.74
N ASP A 162 -4.37 -19.05 11.30
CA ASP A 162 -5.36 -18.78 12.33
C ASP A 162 -6.67 -18.20 11.74
N LEU A 163 -7.14 -18.72 10.60
CA LEU A 163 -8.42 -18.26 10.05
C LEU A 163 -9.57 -18.46 11.05
N ALA A 164 -9.54 -19.56 11.82
CA ALA A 164 -10.51 -19.79 12.90
C ALA A 164 -10.45 -18.68 13.96
N GLY A 165 -9.27 -18.31 14.47
CA GLY A 165 -9.12 -17.22 15.44
C GLY A 165 -9.49 -15.85 14.87
N LYS A 166 -9.09 -15.56 13.62
CA LYS A 166 -9.49 -14.35 12.88
C LYS A 166 -11.01 -14.23 12.72
N LEU A 167 -11.70 -15.36 12.63
CA LEU A 167 -13.16 -15.44 12.52
C LEU A 167 -13.84 -15.69 13.88
N GLY A 168 -13.21 -15.27 14.98
CA GLY A 168 -13.82 -15.30 16.32
C GLY A 168 -13.86 -16.69 16.96
N GLY A 169 -12.93 -17.57 16.61
CA GLY A 169 -12.87 -18.94 17.14
C GLY A 169 -13.92 -19.88 16.55
N ALA A 170 -14.28 -19.70 15.27
CA ALA A 170 -15.27 -20.53 14.61
C ALA A 170 -14.89 -22.02 14.65
N PRO A 171 -15.82 -22.93 15.01
CA PRO A 171 -15.57 -24.37 14.97
C PRO A 171 -15.14 -24.81 13.58
N THR A 172 -14.24 -25.78 13.56
CA THR A 172 -13.57 -26.23 12.34
C THR A 172 -13.79 -27.71 12.15
N VAL A 173 -14.39 -28.07 11.02
CA VAL A 173 -14.63 -29.46 10.58
C VAL A 173 -13.70 -29.76 9.42
N ALA A 174 -13.06 -30.93 9.43
CA ALA A 174 -12.09 -31.30 8.39
C ALA A 174 -12.45 -32.66 7.78
N SER A 175 -12.75 -32.68 6.48
CA SER A 175 -12.86 -33.91 5.69
C SER A 175 -11.49 -34.27 5.11
N GLN A 176 -11.02 -35.47 5.45
CA GLN A 176 -9.84 -36.03 4.82
C GLN A 176 -10.24 -36.69 3.50
N GLY A 177 -9.98 -36.02 2.37
CA GLY A 177 -10.08 -36.66 1.07
C GLY A 177 -8.94 -37.66 0.85
N ARG A 178 -9.13 -38.58 -0.10
CA ARG A 178 -8.10 -39.51 -0.58
C ARG A 178 -7.67 -39.12 -2.00
N PRO A 179 -6.81 -38.08 -2.18
CA PRO A 179 -6.28 -37.78 -3.51
C PRO A 179 -5.39 -38.93 -4.01
N PHE A 180 -5.33 -39.14 -5.32
CA PHE A 180 -4.35 -40.06 -5.89
C PHE A 180 -2.94 -39.45 -5.78
N PRO A 181 -1.89 -40.26 -5.64
CA PRO A 181 -0.52 -39.75 -5.53
C PRO A 181 -0.10 -39.01 -6.81
N VAL A 182 0.62 -37.91 -6.63
CA VAL A 182 1.21 -37.11 -7.72
C VAL A 182 2.73 -37.06 -7.55
N GLU A 183 3.47 -37.56 -8.53
CA GLU A 183 4.93 -37.42 -8.59
C GLU A 183 5.29 -35.98 -8.98
N VAL A 184 6.08 -35.28 -8.17
CA VAL A 184 6.51 -33.90 -8.46
C VAL A 184 7.96 -33.91 -8.96
N ARG A 185 8.18 -33.39 -10.17
CA ARG A 185 9.50 -33.27 -10.81
C ARG A 185 9.89 -31.81 -10.93
N TYR A 186 11.06 -31.46 -10.40
CA TYR A 186 11.68 -30.14 -10.58
C TYR A 186 12.67 -30.16 -11.73
N LEU A 187 12.92 -29.00 -12.33
CA LEU A 187 14.07 -28.84 -13.21
C LEU A 187 15.36 -28.79 -12.38
N PRO A 188 16.50 -29.27 -12.91
CA PRO A 188 17.79 -29.20 -12.19
C PRO A 188 18.25 -27.74 -11.98
N GLN A 189 17.86 -26.84 -12.87
CA GLN A 189 18.14 -25.41 -12.81
C GLN A 189 16.96 -24.60 -13.35
N ASP A 190 16.86 -23.33 -12.94
CA ASP A 190 15.82 -22.45 -13.43
C ASP A 190 16.03 -22.14 -14.93
N PRO A 191 14.97 -22.23 -15.75
CA PRO A 191 15.11 -22.07 -17.19
C PRO A 191 15.27 -20.59 -17.56
N THR A 192 16.12 -20.31 -18.54
CA THR A 192 16.23 -18.99 -19.18
C THR A 192 15.22 -18.86 -20.32
N GLY A 193 14.95 -17.65 -20.78
CA GLY A 193 14.10 -17.40 -21.97
C GLY A 193 12.61 -17.30 -21.65
N SER A 194 11.78 -17.46 -22.69
CA SER A 194 10.32 -17.23 -22.59
C SER A 194 9.63 -18.36 -21.83
N VAL A 195 8.71 -18.00 -20.92
CA VAL A 195 7.85 -19.00 -20.24
C VAL A 195 7.09 -19.86 -21.24
N ALA A 196 6.64 -19.29 -22.36
CA ALA A 196 5.92 -20.04 -23.38
C ALA A 196 6.78 -21.13 -24.04
N GLU A 197 8.05 -20.82 -24.34
CA GLU A 197 8.99 -21.78 -24.95
C GLU A 197 9.34 -22.92 -23.99
N ASN A 198 9.58 -22.57 -22.73
CA ASN A 198 9.86 -23.54 -21.66
C ASN A 198 8.67 -24.48 -21.44
N VAL A 199 7.46 -23.94 -21.40
CA VAL A 199 6.22 -24.74 -21.29
C VAL A 199 6.01 -25.63 -22.51
N THR A 200 6.15 -25.12 -23.73
CA THR A 200 6.02 -25.93 -24.96
C THR A 200 6.99 -27.11 -24.97
N SER A 201 8.23 -26.89 -24.54
CA SER A 201 9.27 -27.93 -24.51
C SER A 201 8.96 -28.99 -23.47
N ALA A 202 8.52 -28.58 -22.27
CA ALA A 202 8.12 -29.50 -21.21
C ALA A 202 6.84 -30.27 -21.55
N VAL A 203 5.86 -29.64 -22.20
CA VAL A 203 4.64 -30.32 -22.68
C VAL A 203 4.99 -31.38 -23.72
N THR A 204 5.88 -31.08 -24.67
CA THR A 204 6.33 -32.06 -25.67
C THR A 204 6.93 -33.28 -24.99
N ARG A 205 7.88 -33.06 -24.06
CA ARG A 205 8.47 -34.13 -23.27
C ARG A 205 7.43 -34.94 -22.47
N ALA A 206 6.48 -34.25 -21.83
CA ALA A 206 5.44 -34.88 -21.03
C ALA A 206 4.47 -35.74 -21.87
N LEU A 207 4.21 -35.35 -23.11
CA LEU A 207 3.42 -36.14 -24.06
C LEU A 207 4.14 -37.44 -24.43
N ASP A 208 5.46 -37.39 -24.58
CA ASP A 208 6.28 -38.58 -24.92
C ASP A 208 6.47 -39.53 -23.73
N GLU A 209 6.61 -39.00 -22.51
CA GLU A 209 6.94 -39.80 -21.31
C GLU A 209 5.73 -40.43 -20.61
N HIS A 210 4.52 -39.89 -20.79
CA HIS A 210 3.34 -40.27 -19.99
C HIS A 210 2.06 -40.34 -20.83
N GLU A 211 1.06 -41.08 -20.34
CA GLU A 211 -0.30 -41.10 -20.89
C GLU A 211 -1.25 -40.13 -20.17
N GLY A 212 -2.39 -39.84 -20.79
CA GLY A 212 -3.44 -38.97 -20.25
C GLY A 212 -3.26 -37.49 -20.60
N ASP A 213 -4.27 -36.68 -20.32
CA ASP A 213 -4.28 -35.29 -20.77
C ASP A 213 -3.32 -34.42 -19.97
N VAL A 214 -2.79 -33.39 -20.64
CA VAL A 214 -1.85 -32.42 -20.07
C VAL A 214 -2.56 -31.12 -19.73
N LEU A 215 -2.36 -30.62 -18.53
CA LEU A 215 -2.73 -29.27 -18.12
C LEU A 215 -1.46 -28.43 -17.92
N ALA A 216 -1.28 -27.39 -18.73
CA ALA A 216 -0.13 -26.50 -18.62
C ALA A 216 -0.53 -25.12 -18.11
N PHE A 217 0.15 -24.63 -17.07
CA PHE A 217 -0.09 -23.31 -16.49
C PHE A 217 0.85 -22.25 -17.06
N LEU A 218 0.27 -21.18 -17.61
CA LEU A 218 0.98 -20.02 -18.15
C LEU A 218 0.46 -18.71 -17.50
N PRO A 219 1.30 -17.67 -17.39
CA PRO A 219 0.92 -16.45 -16.68
C PRO A 219 -0.16 -15.61 -17.39
N GLY A 220 -0.37 -15.77 -18.70
CA GLY A 220 -1.39 -15.00 -19.41
C GLY A 220 -1.64 -15.40 -20.87
N VAL A 221 -2.57 -14.68 -21.51
CA VAL A 221 -3.08 -14.99 -22.85
C VAL A 221 -2.00 -14.90 -23.93
N GLY A 222 -1.07 -13.94 -23.82
CA GLY A 222 0.03 -13.80 -24.80
C GLY A 222 0.96 -15.01 -24.80
N GLU A 223 1.27 -15.52 -23.61
CA GLU A 223 2.04 -16.76 -23.45
C GLU A 223 1.25 -17.99 -23.94
N ILE A 224 -0.04 -18.08 -23.61
CA ILE A 224 -0.92 -19.17 -24.07
C ILE A 224 -0.99 -19.23 -25.60
N LYS A 225 -1.15 -18.08 -26.28
CA LYS A 225 -1.21 -18.05 -27.75
C LYS A 225 0.07 -18.55 -28.40
N ARG A 226 1.23 -18.08 -27.93
CA ARG A 226 2.54 -18.54 -28.42
C ARG A 226 2.76 -20.03 -28.19
N ALA A 227 2.39 -20.55 -27.01
CA ALA A 227 2.48 -21.97 -26.72
C ALA A 227 1.48 -22.80 -27.56
N HIS A 228 0.27 -22.29 -27.77
CA HIS A 228 -0.76 -22.91 -28.60
C HIS A 228 -0.27 -23.08 -30.04
N GLU A 229 0.18 -22.00 -30.69
CA GLU A 229 0.73 -22.02 -32.05
C GLU A 229 1.87 -23.05 -32.16
N ALA A 230 2.86 -22.96 -31.27
CA ALA A 230 4.02 -23.86 -31.30
C ALA A 230 3.68 -25.35 -31.06
N LEU A 231 2.67 -25.65 -30.22
CA LEU A 231 2.26 -27.03 -29.93
C LEU A 231 1.34 -27.60 -31.02
N SER A 232 0.42 -26.79 -31.55
CA SER A 232 -0.47 -27.19 -32.65
C SER A 232 0.32 -27.59 -33.90
N ASP A 233 1.40 -26.87 -34.21
CA ASP A 233 2.25 -27.17 -35.37
C ASP A 233 3.05 -28.48 -35.19
N ARG A 234 3.42 -28.82 -33.95
CA ARG A 234 4.26 -29.99 -33.63
C ARG A 234 3.46 -31.28 -33.42
N HIS A 235 2.23 -31.18 -32.92
CA HIS A 235 1.45 -32.33 -32.43
C HIS A 235 0.05 -32.40 -33.05
N ALA A 236 -0.04 -32.71 -34.35
CA ALA A 236 -1.31 -32.73 -35.09
C ALA A 236 -2.34 -33.75 -34.57
N SER A 237 -1.91 -34.81 -33.87
CA SER A 237 -2.79 -35.84 -33.29
C SER A 237 -3.38 -35.44 -31.93
N VAL A 238 -2.88 -34.36 -31.31
CA VAL A 238 -3.29 -33.88 -29.99
C VAL A 238 -4.17 -32.65 -30.14
N ARG A 239 -5.22 -32.57 -29.32
CA ARG A 239 -6.10 -31.40 -29.31
C ARG A 239 -5.58 -30.35 -28.31
N VAL A 240 -4.93 -29.32 -28.82
CA VAL A 240 -4.44 -28.17 -28.01
C VAL A 240 -5.59 -27.18 -27.79
N LEU A 241 -5.88 -26.83 -26.54
CA LEU A 241 -7.03 -26.03 -26.15
C LEU A 241 -6.63 -24.93 -25.17
N PRO A 242 -6.90 -23.65 -25.47
CA PRO A 242 -6.69 -22.58 -24.50
C PRO A 242 -7.79 -22.58 -23.42
N LEU A 243 -7.46 -22.13 -22.21
CA LEU A 243 -8.41 -21.92 -21.12
C LEU A 243 -8.07 -20.66 -20.29
N TYR A 244 -8.81 -19.58 -20.52
CA TYR A 244 -8.71 -18.31 -19.78
C TYR A 244 -10.07 -17.60 -19.73
N GLY A 245 -10.22 -16.63 -18.80
CA GLY A 245 -11.52 -16.05 -18.45
C GLY A 245 -12.31 -15.40 -19.60
N ASP A 246 -11.61 -14.77 -20.56
CA ASP A 246 -12.22 -14.06 -21.69
C ASP A 246 -12.60 -14.96 -22.88
N LEU A 247 -12.42 -16.28 -22.77
CA LEU A 247 -12.82 -17.20 -23.83
C LEU A 247 -14.35 -17.30 -23.93
N PRO A 248 -14.91 -17.48 -25.14
CA PRO A 248 -16.32 -17.86 -25.30
C PRO A 248 -16.66 -19.12 -24.51
N LEU A 249 -17.86 -19.17 -23.93
CA LEU A 249 -18.31 -20.28 -23.07
C LEU A 249 -18.21 -21.65 -23.74
N SER A 250 -18.50 -21.75 -25.04
CA SER A 250 -18.37 -22.99 -25.80
C SER A 250 -16.92 -23.49 -25.85
N GLN A 251 -15.95 -22.58 -25.98
CA GLN A 251 -14.52 -22.92 -25.98
C GLN A 251 -14.03 -23.31 -24.60
N GLN A 252 -14.47 -22.60 -23.55
CA GLN A 252 -14.17 -23.00 -22.16
C GLN A 252 -14.70 -24.40 -21.86
N ARG A 253 -15.95 -24.69 -22.28
CA ARG A 253 -16.56 -26.01 -22.10
C ARG A 253 -15.76 -27.10 -22.82
N ALA A 254 -15.29 -26.83 -24.04
CA ALA A 254 -14.47 -27.78 -24.81
C ALA A 254 -13.14 -28.12 -24.13
N ALA A 255 -12.54 -27.18 -23.39
CA ALA A 255 -11.34 -27.44 -22.58
C ALA A 255 -11.65 -28.26 -21.33
N ILE A 256 -12.87 -28.17 -20.79
CA ILE A 256 -13.30 -28.85 -19.56
C ILE A 256 -13.65 -30.32 -19.81
N VAL A 257 -14.54 -30.57 -20.78
CA VAL A 257 -15.09 -31.92 -21.03
C VAL A 257 -14.17 -32.77 -21.90
N PRO A 258 -14.11 -34.10 -21.70
CA PRO A 258 -13.35 -35.01 -22.54
C PRO A 258 -13.63 -34.80 -24.04
N ASP A 259 -12.61 -35.02 -24.88
CA ASP A 259 -12.77 -34.90 -26.31
C ASP A 259 -13.77 -35.95 -26.83
N PRO A 260 -14.84 -35.56 -27.57
CA PRO A 260 -15.83 -36.52 -28.06
C PRO A 260 -15.26 -37.57 -29.03
N GLN A 261 -14.11 -37.31 -29.64
CA GLN A 261 -13.42 -38.22 -30.56
C GLN A 261 -12.32 -39.03 -29.84
N GLY A 262 -12.22 -38.91 -28.52
CA GLY A 262 -11.22 -39.62 -27.71
C GLY A 262 -9.78 -39.14 -27.90
N ARG A 263 -9.56 -37.99 -28.57
CA ARG A 263 -8.21 -37.45 -28.75
C ARG A 263 -7.64 -36.95 -27.42
N ARG A 264 -6.35 -37.20 -27.22
CA ARG A 264 -5.58 -36.64 -26.12
C ARG A 264 -5.59 -35.11 -26.18
N ARG A 265 -5.71 -34.47 -25.03
CA ARG A 265 -5.82 -33.01 -24.91
C ARG A 265 -4.60 -32.40 -24.23
N VAL A 266 -4.24 -31.21 -24.68
CA VAL A 266 -3.33 -30.29 -23.98
C VAL A 266 -4.12 -29.02 -23.68
N VAL A 267 -4.42 -28.79 -22.41
CA VAL A 267 -5.12 -27.60 -21.95
C VAL A 267 -4.10 -26.57 -21.48
N LEU A 268 -4.03 -25.43 -22.16
CA LEU A 268 -3.14 -24.31 -21.85
C LEU A 268 -3.91 -23.27 -21.05
N ALA A 269 -3.68 -23.19 -19.74
CA ALA A 269 -4.51 -22.43 -18.83
C ALA A 269 -3.77 -21.35 -18.04
N THR A 270 -4.50 -20.31 -17.64
CA THR A 270 -4.07 -19.43 -16.53
C THR A 270 -4.46 -20.04 -15.18
N SER A 271 -4.37 -19.27 -14.09
CA SER A 271 -4.86 -19.66 -12.76
C SER A 271 -6.36 -20.01 -12.73
N ILE A 272 -7.14 -19.78 -13.80
CA ILE A 272 -8.53 -20.25 -13.88
C ILE A 272 -8.68 -21.77 -13.69
N ALA A 273 -7.64 -22.55 -14.03
CA ALA A 273 -7.62 -23.98 -13.87
C ALA A 273 -6.90 -24.45 -12.60
N GLU A 274 -6.58 -23.54 -11.68
CA GLU A 274 -5.92 -23.86 -10.40
C GLU A 274 -6.91 -24.44 -9.39
N THR A 275 -8.06 -23.78 -9.27
CA THR A 275 -9.16 -24.05 -8.30
C THR A 275 -10.48 -24.32 -9.05
N SER A 276 -11.53 -24.73 -8.32
CA SER A 276 -12.96 -24.87 -8.73
C SER A 276 -13.40 -25.66 -9.99
N LEU A 277 -12.55 -25.95 -10.97
CA LEU A 277 -12.88 -26.70 -12.19
C LEU A 277 -12.33 -28.14 -12.10
N THR A 278 -13.09 -29.13 -12.54
CA THR A 278 -12.56 -30.50 -12.70
C THR A 278 -12.35 -30.75 -14.18
N LEU A 279 -11.09 -30.94 -14.56
CA LEU A 279 -10.69 -31.34 -15.91
C LEU A 279 -10.56 -32.87 -15.90
N GLU A 280 -11.61 -33.57 -16.30
CA GLU A 280 -11.61 -35.03 -16.37
C GLU A 280 -10.51 -35.51 -17.31
N GLY A 281 -9.79 -36.59 -16.97
CA GLY A 281 -8.74 -37.17 -17.85
C GLY A 281 -7.36 -36.53 -17.75
N VAL A 282 -7.20 -35.41 -17.02
CA VAL A 282 -5.89 -34.81 -16.76
C VAL A 282 -5.10 -35.70 -15.79
N ARG A 283 -3.91 -36.12 -16.22
CA ARG A 283 -2.95 -36.90 -15.43
C ARG A 283 -1.59 -36.25 -15.34
N ILE A 284 -1.35 -35.21 -16.12
CA ILE A 284 -0.07 -34.54 -16.23
C ILE A 284 -0.27 -33.04 -16.06
N VAL A 285 0.52 -32.44 -15.20
CA VAL A 285 0.57 -30.99 -15.01
C VAL A 285 1.94 -30.46 -15.41
N VAL A 286 1.98 -29.38 -16.17
CA VAL A 286 3.20 -28.62 -16.48
C VAL A 286 3.03 -27.21 -15.93
N ASP A 287 3.72 -26.88 -14.85
CA ASP A 287 3.61 -25.57 -14.19
C ASP A 287 4.76 -24.66 -14.61
N GLY A 288 4.43 -23.58 -15.33
CA GLY A 288 5.39 -22.54 -15.69
C GLY A 288 5.95 -21.77 -14.49
N GLY A 289 5.31 -21.84 -13.32
CA GLY A 289 5.81 -21.23 -12.08
C GLY A 289 5.57 -19.73 -11.95
N PHE A 290 4.72 -19.16 -12.82
CA PHE A 290 4.36 -17.75 -12.80
C PHE A 290 2.84 -17.56 -12.82
N SER A 291 2.42 -16.41 -12.28
CA SER A 291 1.06 -15.89 -12.37
C SER A 291 1.10 -14.41 -12.68
N ARG A 292 0.05 -13.90 -13.33
CA ARG A 292 -0.14 -12.46 -13.55
C ARG A 292 -1.24 -11.98 -12.62
N VAL A 293 -0.89 -11.08 -11.70
CA VAL A 293 -1.77 -10.58 -10.63
C VAL A 293 -1.95 -9.07 -10.75
N PRO A 294 -3.14 -8.52 -10.48
CA PRO A 294 -3.31 -7.09 -10.33
C PRO A 294 -2.63 -6.61 -9.04
N THR A 295 -1.96 -5.47 -9.09
CA THR A 295 -1.33 -4.83 -7.94
C THR A 295 -1.62 -3.33 -7.98
N PHE A 296 -2.24 -2.83 -6.91
CA PHE A 296 -2.55 -1.41 -6.73
C PHE A 296 -1.38 -0.70 -6.03
N ASP A 297 -0.97 0.44 -6.58
CA ASP A 297 -0.04 1.38 -5.93
C ASP A 297 -0.83 2.59 -5.44
N ALA A 298 -1.11 2.63 -4.13
CA ALA A 298 -1.86 3.69 -3.46
C ALA A 298 -1.24 5.09 -3.62
N ARG A 299 0.09 5.19 -3.79
CA ARG A 299 0.77 6.49 -4.02
C ARG A 299 0.44 7.04 -5.40
N THR A 300 0.17 6.18 -6.37
CA THR A 300 -0.08 6.58 -7.76
C THR A 300 -1.54 6.45 -8.17
N GLY A 301 -2.36 5.73 -7.39
CA GLY A 301 -3.75 5.42 -7.71
C GLY A 301 -3.88 4.54 -8.95
N LEU A 302 -2.89 3.69 -9.24
CA LEU A 302 -2.84 2.84 -10.44
C LEU A 302 -2.82 1.37 -10.06
N THR A 303 -3.65 0.58 -10.75
CA THR A 303 -3.59 -0.88 -10.76
C THR A 303 -2.84 -1.34 -11.99
N SER A 304 -1.81 -2.15 -11.82
CA SER A 304 -1.03 -2.74 -12.91
C SER A 304 -1.02 -4.26 -12.80
N LEU A 305 -0.87 -4.96 -13.95
CA LEU A 305 -0.71 -6.40 -13.96
C LEU A 305 0.77 -6.76 -13.84
N VAL A 306 1.16 -7.34 -12.70
CA VAL A 306 2.53 -7.77 -12.44
C VAL A 306 2.63 -9.28 -12.64
N THR A 307 3.66 -9.72 -13.37
CA THR A 307 3.98 -11.14 -13.47
C THR A 307 4.90 -11.50 -12.30
N THR A 308 4.43 -12.38 -11.43
CA THR A 308 5.17 -12.81 -10.22
C THR A 308 5.30 -14.33 -10.19
N ARG A 309 6.22 -14.82 -9.37
CA ARG A 309 6.35 -16.25 -9.10
C ARG A 309 5.13 -16.74 -8.34
N VAL A 310 4.75 -18.00 -8.60
CA VAL A 310 3.69 -18.66 -7.82
C VAL A 310 4.14 -18.85 -6.37
N THR A 311 3.17 -18.99 -5.49
CA THR A 311 3.33 -19.36 -4.09
C THR A 311 3.37 -20.89 -3.96
N LYS A 312 3.87 -21.41 -2.83
CA LYS A 312 3.99 -22.87 -2.61
C LYS A 312 2.61 -23.55 -2.60
N ASP A 313 1.63 -22.95 -1.93
CA ASP A 313 0.23 -23.41 -1.93
C ASP A 313 -0.35 -23.53 -3.35
N ALA A 314 -0.20 -22.50 -4.18
CA ALA A 314 -0.67 -22.50 -5.57
C ALA A 314 0.05 -23.59 -6.38
N ALA A 315 1.36 -23.74 -6.23
CA ALA A 315 2.12 -24.81 -6.88
C ALA A 315 1.68 -26.21 -6.42
N HIS A 316 1.23 -26.38 -5.17
CA HIS A 316 0.66 -27.64 -4.68
C HIS A 316 -0.74 -27.88 -5.26
N GLN A 317 -1.61 -26.87 -5.29
CA GLN A 317 -2.94 -26.97 -5.88
C GLN A 317 -2.88 -27.30 -7.38
N ARG A 318 -1.97 -26.66 -8.12
CA ARG A 318 -1.70 -26.94 -9.54
C ARG A 318 -1.25 -28.39 -9.74
N ALA A 319 -0.27 -28.85 -8.97
CA ALA A 319 0.20 -30.24 -9.04
C ALA A 319 -0.93 -31.23 -8.73
N GLY A 320 -1.76 -30.95 -7.72
CA GLY A 320 -2.90 -31.77 -7.33
C GLY A 320 -3.96 -31.97 -8.44
N ARG A 321 -3.96 -31.13 -9.50
CA ARG A 321 -4.84 -31.33 -10.66
C ARG A 321 -4.52 -32.62 -11.43
N ALA A 322 -3.29 -33.11 -11.36
CA ALA A 322 -2.89 -34.39 -11.96
C ALA A 322 -3.41 -35.62 -11.19
N GLY A 323 -3.79 -35.46 -9.90
CA GLY A 323 -4.14 -36.54 -8.98
C GLY A 323 -5.64 -36.68 -8.70
N ARG A 324 -6.51 -36.09 -9.52
CA ARG A 324 -7.96 -36.06 -9.26
C ARG A 324 -8.68 -37.35 -9.59
N THR A 325 -8.37 -37.95 -10.73
CA THR A 325 -9.08 -39.14 -11.24
C THR A 325 -8.22 -40.40 -11.19
N ALA A 326 -6.89 -40.26 -11.19
CA ALA A 326 -5.92 -41.34 -11.19
C ALA A 326 -4.55 -40.82 -10.71
N PRO A 327 -3.56 -41.69 -10.44
CA PRO A 327 -2.18 -41.26 -10.20
C PRO A 327 -1.63 -40.47 -11.40
N GLY A 328 -0.86 -39.42 -11.09
CA GLY A 328 -0.38 -38.47 -12.07
C GLY A 328 1.02 -37.91 -11.77
N VAL A 329 1.48 -36.99 -12.62
CA VAL A 329 2.79 -36.35 -12.54
C VAL A 329 2.69 -34.84 -12.74
N ALA A 330 3.52 -34.08 -12.04
CA ALA A 330 3.60 -32.63 -12.13
C ALA A 330 5.04 -32.18 -12.39
N TYR A 331 5.26 -31.51 -13.53
CA TYR A 331 6.52 -30.86 -13.88
C TYR A 331 6.49 -29.42 -13.39
N ARG A 332 7.40 -29.07 -12.49
CA ARG A 332 7.64 -27.71 -12.02
C ARG A 332 8.81 -27.14 -12.81
N LEU A 333 8.55 -26.11 -13.63
CA LEU A 333 9.57 -25.52 -14.51
C LEU A 333 10.49 -24.55 -13.77
N TRP A 334 11.01 -24.99 -12.64
CA TRP A 334 11.99 -24.32 -11.79
C TRP A 334 12.67 -25.35 -10.88
N SER A 335 13.77 -24.92 -10.26
CA SER A 335 14.59 -25.74 -9.37
C SER A 335 14.00 -25.90 -7.97
N GLU A 336 14.34 -26.98 -7.30
CA GLU A 336 13.95 -27.21 -5.90
C GLU A 336 14.49 -26.12 -4.96
N ARG A 337 15.70 -25.60 -5.25
CA ARG A 337 16.26 -24.43 -4.56
C ARG A 337 15.34 -23.22 -4.67
N THR A 338 14.86 -22.92 -5.88
CA THR A 338 13.92 -21.81 -6.09
C THR A 338 12.57 -22.09 -5.44
N HIS A 339 12.12 -23.35 -5.41
CA HIS A 339 10.89 -23.73 -4.72
C HIS A 339 10.94 -23.39 -3.23
N ALA A 340 12.06 -23.68 -2.56
CA ALA A 340 12.24 -23.40 -1.14
C ALA A 340 12.08 -21.90 -0.79
N LEU A 341 12.44 -21.01 -1.73
CA LEU A 341 12.38 -19.55 -1.60
C LEU A 341 11.01 -18.95 -2.00
N LEU A 342 10.09 -19.73 -2.56
CA LEU A 342 8.77 -19.23 -2.90
C LEU A 342 8.01 -18.84 -1.63
N PRO A 343 7.20 -17.76 -1.67
CA PRO A 343 6.32 -17.44 -0.56
C PRO A 343 5.38 -18.62 -0.29
N GLU A 344 5.12 -18.90 0.99
CA GLU A 344 4.27 -20.04 1.39
C GLU A 344 2.85 -19.93 0.81
N LYS A 345 2.28 -18.71 0.85
CA LYS A 345 0.87 -18.46 0.55
C LYS A 345 0.65 -17.19 -0.25
N ARG A 346 -0.46 -17.15 -0.99
CA ARG A 346 -0.95 -15.92 -1.63
C ARG A 346 -1.39 -14.90 -0.57
N LYS A 347 -1.14 -13.62 -0.84
CA LYS A 347 -1.73 -12.54 -0.04
C LYS A 347 -3.20 -12.35 -0.42
N PRO A 348 -4.10 -12.14 0.56
CA PRO A 348 -5.48 -11.75 0.28
C PRO A 348 -5.57 -10.51 -0.62
N GLU A 349 -6.53 -10.50 -1.55
CA GLU A 349 -6.70 -9.40 -2.50
C GLU A 349 -6.95 -8.06 -1.80
N ILE A 350 -7.63 -8.08 -0.65
CA ILE A 350 -7.90 -6.89 0.18
C ILE A 350 -6.63 -6.10 0.58
N LEU A 351 -5.46 -6.76 0.62
CA LEU A 351 -4.20 -6.09 0.98
C LEU A 351 -3.53 -5.38 -0.20
N GLU A 352 -3.92 -5.69 -1.44
CA GLU A 352 -3.22 -5.23 -2.66
C GLU A 352 -4.16 -4.61 -3.70
N ALA A 353 -5.46 -4.52 -3.42
CA ALA A 353 -6.48 -4.01 -4.32
C ALA A 353 -6.75 -2.50 -4.16
N ASP A 354 -7.28 -1.92 -5.24
CA ASP A 354 -7.96 -0.63 -5.22
C ASP A 354 -9.26 -0.76 -4.41
N PHE A 355 -9.42 0.09 -3.42
CA PHE A 355 -10.53 0.02 -2.48
C PHE A 355 -11.69 0.98 -2.83
N ALA A 356 -11.62 1.74 -3.92
CA ALA A 356 -12.61 2.78 -4.25
C ALA A 356 -14.04 2.24 -4.45
N SER A 357 -14.22 1.19 -5.26
CA SER A 357 -15.53 0.58 -5.46
C SER A 357 -16.09 0.00 -4.16
N THR A 358 -15.26 -0.74 -3.43
CA THR A 358 -15.65 -1.40 -2.18
C THR A 358 -16.00 -0.39 -1.09
N LEU A 359 -15.23 0.69 -0.97
CA LEU A 359 -15.49 1.74 0.00
C LEU A 359 -16.84 2.40 -0.26
N LEU A 360 -17.18 2.66 -1.52
CA LEU A 360 -18.47 3.23 -1.89
C LEU A 360 -19.62 2.26 -1.59
N GLU A 361 -19.44 0.96 -1.87
CA GLU A 361 -20.38 -0.11 -1.52
C GLU A 361 -20.61 -0.21 0.01
N LEU A 362 -19.55 -0.11 0.82
CA LEU A 362 -19.63 -0.11 2.28
C LEU A 362 -20.26 1.18 2.82
N ALA A 363 -19.97 2.33 2.22
CA ALA A 363 -20.60 3.59 2.59
C ALA A 363 -22.11 3.56 2.32
N GLN A 364 -22.55 2.94 1.23
CA GLN A 364 -23.97 2.70 0.93
C GLN A 364 -24.65 1.77 1.93
N TRP A 365 -23.91 0.83 2.52
CA TRP A 365 -24.37 -0.01 3.64
C TRP A 365 -24.53 0.77 4.95
N GLY A 366 -23.93 1.96 5.06
CA GLY A 366 -23.93 2.78 6.28
C GLY A 366 -22.67 2.63 7.13
N VAL A 367 -21.62 1.97 6.62
CA VAL A 367 -20.33 1.85 7.30
C VAL A 367 -19.63 3.21 7.34
N THR A 368 -19.29 3.66 8.55
CA THR A 368 -18.51 4.89 8.78
C THR A 368 -17.04 4.63 9.07
N ASN A 369 -16.74 3.48 9.68
CA ASN A 369 -15.37 3.02 9.92
C ASN A 369 -15.18 1.63 9.30
N VAL A 370 -14.48 1.57 8.17
CA VAL A 370 -14.20 0.31 7.46
C VAL A 370 -13.34 -0.62 8.31
N THR A 371 -12.40 -0.09 9.08
CA THR A 371 -11.41 -0.92 9.80
C THR A 371 -11.99 -1.64 11.02
N SER A 372 -13.17 -1.24 11.50
CA SER A 372 -13.83 -1.89 12.65
C SER A 372 -14.71 -3.08 12.29
N LEU A 373 -14.94 -3.34 11.01
CA LEU A 373 -15.73 -4.48 10.56
C LEU A 373 -14.98 -5.81 10.79
N PRO A 374 -15.71 -6.95 10.89
CA PRO A 374 -15.14 -8.27 11.18
C PRO A 374 -14.41 -8.89 9.97
N TRP A 375 -13.42 -8.18 9.43
CA TRP A 375 -12.61 -8.66 8.31
C TRP A 375 -11.75 -9.86 8.71
N PRO A 376 -11.57 -10.87 7.83
CA PRO A 376 -10.53 -11.88 8.06
C PRO A 376 -9.12 -11.27 7.98
N ASP A 377 -8.94 -10.23 7.16
CA ASP A 377 -7.75 -9.39 7.11
C ASP A 377 -8.17 -7.92 6.91
N VAL A 378 -7.72 -7.03 7.79
CA VAL A 378 -8.11 -5.60 7.76
C VAL A 378 -7.49 -4.92 6.52
N PRO A 379 -8.25 -4.10 5.76
CA PRO A 379 -7.71 -3.38 4.61
C PRO A 379 -6.63 -2.38 5.04
N PRO A 380 -5.53 -2.20 4.26
CA PRO A 380 -4.48 -1.25 4.60
C PRO A 380 -5.00 0.20 4.63
N SER A 381 -4.69 0.96 5.69
CA SER A 381 -5.16 2.35 5.86
C SER A 381 -4.83 3.23 4.66
N ARG A 382 -3.63 3.09 4.07
CA ARG A 382 -3.21 3.86 2.89
C ARG A 382 -4.09 3.62 1.66
N ASN A 383 -4.57 2.39 1.46
CA ASN A 383 -5.44 2.08 0.33
C ASN A 383 -6.85 2.65 0.57
N VAL A 384 -7.33 2.62 1.82
CA VAL A 384 -8.61 3.22 2.22
C VAL A 384 -8.56 4.74 2.08
N GLU A 385 -7.48 5.39 2.52
CA GLU A 385 -7.25 6.83 2.37
C GLU A 385 -7.19 7.24 0.89
N ALA A 386 -6.44 6.52 0.05
CA ALA A 386 -6.38 6.79 -1.38
C ALA A 386 -7.76 6.63 -2.07
N ALA A 387 -8.55 5.65 -1.63
CA ALA A 387 -9.92 5.46 -2.09
C ALA A 387 -10.85 6.60 -1.65
N LEU A 388 -10.75 7.06 -0.39
CA LEU A 388 -11.50 8.22 0.12
C LEU A 388 -11.17 9.48 -0.68
N ASP A 389 -9.88 9.78 -0.85
CA ASP A 389 -9.42 10.94 -1.62
C ASP A 389 -9.96 10.92 -3.05
N LEU A 390 -9.97 9.73 -3.68
CA LEU A 390 -10.57 9.57 -5.00
C LEU A 390 -12.08 9.83 -4.96
N LEU A 391 -12.82 9.19 -4.07
CA LEU A 391 -14.28 9.34 -4.01
C LEU A 391 -14.72 10.78 -3.70
N VAL A 392 -13.96 11.51 -2.87
CA VAL A 392 -14.16 12.94 -2.65
C VAL A 392 -13.94 13.73 -3.95
N ASN A 393 -12.86 13.44 -4.71
CA ASN A 393 -12.58 14.11 -5.99
C ASN A 393 -13.58 13.77 -7.12
N LEU A 394 -14.39 12.71 -6.95
CA LEU A 394 -15.48 12.31 -7.84
C LEU A 394 -16.85 12.75 -7.31
N ASP A 395 -16.89 13.64 -6.31
CA ASP A 395 -18.10 14.11 -5.63
C ASP A 395 -18.99 12.98 -5.08
N ALA A 396 -18.42 11.79 -4.86
CA ALA A 396 -19.11 10.58 -4.44
C ALA A 396 -19.18 10.43 -2.91
N PHE A 397 -18.33 11.16 -2.19
CA PHE A 397 -18.20 11.07 -0.75
C PHE A 397 -17.96 12.46 -0.15
N ALA A 398 -18.69 12.80 0.91
CA ALA A 398 -18.56 14.07 1.63
C ALA A 398 -18.97 13.87 3.10
N ASP A 399 -18.34 14.60 4.03
CA ASP A 399 -18.66 14.57 5.46
C ASP A 399 -18.75 13.16 6.08
N GLY A 400 -17.88 12.25 5.64
CA GLY A 400 -17.86 10.86 6.14
C GLY A 400 -18.99 9.98 5.61
N ARG A 401 -19.74 10.42 4.59
CA ARG A 401 -20.89 9.70 4.02
C ARG A 401 -20.89 9.69 2.50
N ILE A 402 -21.59 8.71 1.93
CA ILE A 402 -21.90 8.68 0.51
C ILE A 402 -22.81 9.85 0.12
N THR A 403 -22.51 10.51 -0.99
CA THR A 403 -23.36 11.58 -1.54
C THR A 403 -24.47 11.02 -2.43
N LYS A 404 -25.43 11.85 -2.85
CA LYS A 404 -26.42 11.46 -3.87
C LYS A 404 -25.72 11.02 -5.17
N ARG A 405 -24.69 11.76 -5.59
CA ARG A 405 -23.89 11.41 -6.76
C ARG A 405 -23.20 10.06 -6.57
N GLY A 406 -22.61 9.81 -5.39
CA GLY A 406 -22.01 8.51 -5.05
C GLY A 406 -22.99 7.35 -5.15
N ALA A 407 -24.22 7.52 -4.66
CA ALA A 407 -25.27 6.51 -4.81
C ALA A 407 -25.65 6.27 -6.28
N GLU A 408 -25.68 7.31 -7.12
CA GLU A 408 -25.89 7.17 -8.57
C GLU A 408 -24.75 6.39 -9.24
N LEU A 409 -23.49 6.59 -8.83
CA LEU A 409 -22.34 5.84 -9.38
C LEU A 409 -22.48 4.33 -9.18
N LEU A 410 -23.00 3.89 -8.03
CA LEU A 410 -23.21 2.47 -7.72
C LEU A 410 -24.22 1.78 -8.65
N THR A 411 -25.06 2.54 -9.36
CA THR A 411 -26.00 1.97 -10.33
C THR A 411 -25.29 1.46 -11.60
N PHE A 412 -24.04 1.89 -11.83
CA PHE A 412 -23.23 1.46 -12.95
C PHE A 412 -22.36 0.25 -12.57
N PRO A 413 -22.36 -0.84 -13.35
CA PRO A 413 -21.55 -2.02 -13.08
C PRO A 413 -20.09 -1.85 -13.55
N THR A 414 -19.45 -0.77 -13.13
CA THR A 414 -18.04 -0.41 -13.42
C THR A 414 -17.39 0.34 -12.25
N HIS A 415 -16.11 0.67 -12.37
CA HIS A 415 -15.35 1.45 -11.40
C HIS A 415 -15.92 2.86 -11.23
N PRO A 416 -15.93 3.46 -10.02
CA PRO A 416 -16.48 4.80 -9.76
C PRO A 416 -15.98 5.88 -10.71
N ARG A 417 -14.72 5.82 -11.16
CA ARG A 417 -14.15 6.75 -12.16
C ARG A 417 -14.90 6.75 -13.49
N ILE A 418 -15.21 5.55 -14.00
CA ILE A 418 -15.87 5.42 -15.30
C ILE A 418 -17.35 5.75 -15.16
N ALA A 419 -17.98 5.34 -14.06
CA ALA A 419 -19.35 5.76 -13.74
C ALA A 419 -19.46 7.29 -13.65
N HIS A 420 -18.47 7.95 -13.04
CA HIS A 420 -18.44 9.40 -12.90
C HIS A 420 -18.28 10.08 -14.25
N LEU A 421 -17.35 9.61 -15.09
CA LEU A 421 -17.22 10.07 -16.48
C LEU A 421 -18.53 9.95 -17.28
N LEU A 422 -19.24 8.83 -17.14
CA LEU A 422 -20.51 8.60 -17.82
C LEU A 422 -21.60 9.57 -17.35
N LEU A 423 -21.70 9.83 -16.05
CA LEU A 423 -22.68 10.77 -15.48
C LEU A 423 -22.35 12.23 -15.81
N GLU A 424 -21.12 12.67 -15.60
CA GLU A 424 -20.69 14.02 -15.94
C GLU A 424 -20.77 14.27 -17.45
N GLY A 425 -20.39 13.28 -18.27
CA GLY A 425 -20.55 13.34 -19.71
C GLY A 425 -22.01 13.45 -20.15
N ARG A 426 -22.94 12.76 -19.47
CA ARG A 426 -24.38 12.94 -19.71
C ARG A 426 -24.82 14.36 -19.36
N ASP A 427 -24.45 14.84 -18.19
CA ASP A 427 -24.88 16.15 -17.67
C ASP A 427 -24.30 17.31 -18.50
N ALA A 428 -23.13 17.11 -19.12
CA ALA A 428 -22.50 18.03 -20.09
C ALA A 428 -23.06 17.91 -21.53
N GLY A 429 -24.03 17.04 -21.81
CA GLY A 429 -24.57 16.83 -23.15
C GLY A 429 -23.69 15.97 -24.08
N LEU A 430 -22.66 15.32 -23.54
CA LEU A 430 -21.66 14.51 -24.24
C LEU A 430 -21.89 12.99 -24.06
N ALA A 431 -23.12 12.56 -23.74
CA ALA A 431 -23.42 11.18 -23.34
C ALA A 431 -22.90 10.11 -24.31
N SER A 432 -23.04 10.32 -25.63
CA SER A 432 -22.52 9.35 -26.62
C SER A 432 -20.99 9.30 -26.63
N LEU A 433 -20.32 10.45 -26.53
CA LEU A 433 -18.85 10.51 -26.48
C LEU A 433 -18.34 9.87 -25.17
N ALA A 434 -19.01 10.13 -24.05
CA ALA A 434 -18.73 9.52 -22.76
C ALA A 434 -18.80 7.98 -22.82
N CYS A 435 -19.80 7.42 -23.50
CA CYS A 435 -19.91 5.97 -23.71
C CYS A 435 -18.74 5.39 -24.52
N ASP A 436 -18.30 6.10 -25.56
CA ASP A 436 -17.16 5.70 -26.40
C ASP A 436 -15.85 5.75 -25.59
N VAL A 437 -15.62 6.85 -24.87
CA VAL A 437 -14.43 7.04 -24.03
C VAL A 437 -14.39 6.01 -22.89
N ALA A 438 -15.50 5.82 -22.17
CA ALA A 438 -15.62 4.80 -21.11
C ALA A 438 -15.25 3.40 -21.62
N ALA A 439 -15.80 3.01 -22.77
CA ALA A 439 -15.53 1.69 -23.33
C ALA A 439 -14.05 1.51 -23.74
N LEU A 440 -13.43 2.54 -24.30
CA LEU A 440 -12.01 2.53 -24.66
C LEU A 440 -11.07 2.54 -23.45
N LEU A 441 -11.50 3.13 -22.33
CA LEU A 441 -10.74 3.12 -21.07
C LEU A 441 -10.78 1.75 -20.37
N GLU A 442 -11.89 1.02 -20.50
CA GLU A 442 -12.06 -0.31 -19.88
C GLU A 442 -11.48 -1.45 -20.70
N GLU A 443 -11.55 -1.35 -22.03
CA GLU A 443 -11.05 -2.37 -22.94
C GLU A 443 -9.58 -2.16 -23.30
N ARG A 444 -8.97 -3.22 -23.84
CA ARG A 444 -7.59 -3.14 -24.33
C ARG A 444 -7.49 -2.13 -25.49
N ASP A 445 -6.45 -1.29 -25.46
CA ASP A 445 -6.16 -0.35 -26.55
C ASP A 445 -6.18 -1.09 -27.90
N PRO A 446 -7.07 -0.70 -28.83
CA PRO A 446 -7.16 -1.31 -30.16
C PRO A 446 -5.96 -0.95 -31.05
N LEU A 447 -5.19 0.08 -30.68
CA LEU A 447 -4.00 0.52 -31.37
C LEU A 447 -2.72 -0.03 -30.70
N GLY A 448 -1.60 0.06 -31.42
CA GLY A 448 -0.31 -0.44 -30.96
C GLY A 448 0.30 0.44 -29.85
N ARG A 449 1.23 -0.13 -29.08
CA ARG A 449 1.96 0.61 -28.02
C ARG A 449 2.87 1.72 -28.55
N ASP A 450 3.20 1.68 -29.84
CA ASP A 450 4.07 2.64 -30.51
C ASP A 450 3.30 3.79 -31.17
N ASP A 451 1.96 3.70 -31.20
CA ASP A 451 1.11 4.78 -31.69
C ASP A 451 1.15 6.01 -30.76
N SER A 452 0.67 7.14 -31.26
CA SER A 452 0.57 8.39 -30.47
C SER A 452 -0.19 8.18 -29.16
N ALA A 453 0.16 8.92 -28.11
CA ALA A 453 -0.59 8.94 -26.86
C ALA A 453 -1.96 9.61 -26.98
N ASP A 454 -2.27 10.29 -28.09
CA ASP A 454 -3.55 10.97 -28.29
C ASP A 454 -4.73 9.99 -28.30
N PHE A 455 -5.51 10.01 -27.22
CA PHE A 455 -6.68 9.18 -27.02
C PHE A 455 -7.81 9.52 -28.00
N SER A 456 -7.86 10.75 -28.50
CA SER A 456 -8.85 11.19 -29.50
C SER A 456 -8.77 10.33 -30.75
N SER A 457 -7.56 9.92 -31.16
CA SER A 457 -7.34 9.01 -32.30
C SER A 457 -8.02 7.63 -32.12
N ARG A 458 -8.11 7.12 -30.88
CA ARG A 458 -8.80 5.86 -30.58
C ARG A 458 -10.31 6.01 -30.71
N VAL A 459 -10.85 7.13 -30.23
CA VAL A 459 -12.28 7.46 -30.36
C VAL A 459 -12.65 7.59 -31.84
N SER A 460 -11.85 8.32 -32.62
CA SER A 460 -12.03 8.43 -34.07
C SER A 460 -11.95 7.07 -34.77
N GLY A 461 -10.96 6.25 -34.37
CA GLY A 461 -10.80 4.88 -34.87
C GLY A 461 -12.02 4.01 -34.62
N LEU A 462 -12.57 4.07 -33.39
CA LEU A 462 -13.81 3.37 -33.01
C LEU A 462 -14.98 3.85 -33.87
N ARG A 463 -15.24 5.17 -33.94
CA ARG A 463 -16.37 5.74 -34.68
C ARG A 463 -16.34 5.37 -36.16
N ARG A 464 -15.18 5.44 -36.81
CA ARG A 464 -15.01 5.05 -38.21
C ARG A 464 -15.15 3.54 -38.45
N ASN A 465 -14.81 2.72 -37.46
CA ASN A 465 -14.67 1.26 -37.63
C ASN A 465 -15.52 0.45 -36.64
N ARG A 466 -16.67 0.96 -36.16
CA ARG A 466 -17.51 0.28 -35.14
C ARG A 466 -17.90 -1.16 -35.51
N ARG A 467 -17.96 -1.47 -36.80
CA ARG A 467 -18.32 -2.80 -37.34
C ARG A 467 -17.11 -3.73 -37.55
N SER A 468 -15.89 -3.23 -37.36
CA SER A 468 -14.67 -4.01 -37.51
C SER A 468 -14.49 -5.00 -36.35
N PRO A 469 -14.00 -6.23 -36.61
CA PRO A 469 -13.65 -7.18 -35.56
C PRO A 469 -12.67 -6.61 -34.51
N ALA A 470 -11.81 -5.67 -34.90
CA ALA A 470 -10.84 -5.02 -34.01
C ALA A 470 -11.51 -4.19 -32.90
N PHE A 471 -12.67 -3.59 -33.18
CA PHE A 471 -13.40 -2.73 -32.24
C PHE A 471 -14.66 -3.38 -31.66
N ALA A 472 -14.97 -4.62 -32.04
CA ALA A 472 -16.25 -5.26 -31.72
C ALA A 472 -16.54 -5.33 -30.21
N ARG A 473 -15.54 -5.62 -29.37
CA ARG A 473 -15.70 -5.67 -27.90
C ARG A 473 -15.95 -4.27 -27.32
N ILE A 474 -15.16 -3.29 -27.74
CA ILE A 474 -15.29 -1.89 -27.36
C ILE A 474 -16.69 -1.37 -27.72
N GLU A 475 -17.13 -1.60 -28.96
CA GLU A 475 -18.47 -1.18 -29.43
C GLU A 475 -19.60 -1.90 -28.67
N GLN A 476 -19.44 -3.18 -28.33
CA GLN A 476 -20.40 -3.92 -27.51
C GLN A 476 -20.55 -3.28 -26.12
N LEU A 477 -19.44 -2.90 -25.49
CA LEU A 477 -19.42 -2.22 -24.19
C LEU A 477 -20.02 -0.80 -24.30
N ALA A 478 -19.58 0.00 -25.28
CA ALA A 478 -20.13 1.33 -25.54
C ALA A 478 -21.65 1.30 -25.81
N ARG A 479 -22.15 0.25 -26.48
CA ARG A 479 -23.59 0.05 -26.69
C ARG A 479 -24.32 -0.23 -25.38
N SER A 480 -23.71 -0.97 -24.46
CA SER A 480 -24.31 -1.22 -23.14
C SER A 480 -24.45 0.07 -22.34
N TRP A 481 -23.44 0.96 -22.39
CA TRP A 481 -23.50 2.28 -21.76
C TRP A 481 -24.52 3.20 -22.40
N ARG A 482 -24.59 3.26 -23.74
CA ARG A 482 -25.62 4.03 -24.44
C ARG A 482 -27.03 3.59 -24.09
N ARG A 483 -27.29 2.28 -23.92
CA ARG A 483 -28.58 1.79 -23.45
C ARG A 483 -28.91 2.25 -22.03
N LEU A 484 -27.92 2.23 -21.13
CA LEU A 484 -28.10 2.66 -19.74
C LEU A 484 -28.37 4.16 -19.65
N LEU A 485 -27.67 4.97 -20.45
CA LEU A 485 -27.82 6.43 -20.49
C LEU A 485 -28.92 6.94 -21.43
N ASN A 486 -29.59 6.04 -22.18
CA ASN A 486 -30.50 6.40 -23.27
C ASN A 486 -29.86 7.37 -24.29
N ALA A 487 -28.59 7.13 -24.64
CA ALA A 487 -27.82 8.00 -25.53
C ALA A 487 -27.83 7.47 -26.98
N PRO A 488 -27.91 8.37 -27.98
CA PRO A 488 -27.81 8.00 -29.39
C PRO A 488 -26.40 7.54 -29.77
N VAL A 489 -26.27 7.03 -30.99
CA VAL A 489 -24.98 6.73 -31.61
C VAL A 489 -24.51 7.95 -32.40
N HIS A 490 -23.27 8.40 -32.18
CA HIS A 490 -22.61 9.40 -33.01
C HIS A 490 -21.36 8.83 -33.67
N ASP A 491 -21.21 9.09 -34.96
CA ASP A 491 -20.05 8.66 -35.78
C ASP A 491 -19.20 9.84 -36.28
N GLU A 492 -19.57 11.07 -35.91
CA GLU A 492 -18.82 12.29 -36.22
C GLU A 492 -17.45 12.30 -35.54
N GLU A 493 -16.50 13.07 -36.09
CA GLU A 493 -15.17 13.20 -35.49
C GLU A 493 -15.30 13.86 -34.10
N PRO A 494 -14.67 13.31 -33.04
CA PRO A 494 -14.77 13.88 -31.70
C PRO A 494 -13.95 15.17 -31.60
N ASP A 495 -14.41 16.14 -30.80
CA ASP A 495 -13.53 17.24 -30.37
C ASP A 495 -12.50 16.69 -29.37
N PRO A 496 -11.18 16.82 -29.65
CA PRO A 496 -10.13 16.36 -28.74
C PRO A 496 -10.23 16.96 -27.32
N HIS A 497 -10.72 18.19 -27.16
CA HIS A 497 -10.87 18.83 -25.84
C HIS A 497 -12.05 18.29 -25.04
N GLU A 498 -13.12 17.85 -25.71
CA GLU A 498 -14.24 17.16 -25.06
C GLU A 498 -13.81 15.76 -24.60
N VAL A 499 -13.00 15.06 -25.41
CA VAL A 499 -12.35 13.80 -25.01
C VAL A 499 -11.48 14.04 -23.77
N GLY A 500 -10.66 15.09 -23.78
CA GLY A 500 -9.86 15.50 -22.61
C GLY A 500 -10.71 15.81 -21.38
N SER A 501 -11.84 16.50 -21.54
CA SER A 501 -12.75 16.84 -20.44
C SER A 501 -13.35 15.57 -19.81
N LEU A 502 -13.77 14.60 -20.62
CA LEU A 502 -14.28 13.32 -20.14
C LEU A 502 -13.20 12.52 -19.39
N ILE A 503 -11.98 12.46 -19.92
CA ILE A 503 -10.85 11.83 -19.21
C ILE A 503 -10.58 12.54 -17.89
N ALA A 504 -10.65 13.88 -17.84
CA ALA A 504 -10.49 14.65 -16.61
C ALA A 504 -11.60 14.40 -15.59
N PHE A 505 -12.82 14.04 -16.01
CA PHE A 505 -13.87 13.59 -15.08
C PHE A 505 -13.52 12.23 -14.45
N ALA A 506 -12.94 11.29 -15.20
CA ALA A 506 -12.50 10.00 -14.62
C ALA A 506 -11.22 10.11 -13.78
N TYR A 507 -10.30 11.01 -14.18
CA TYR A 507 -8.96 11.13 -13.62
C TYR A 507 -8.61 12.58 -13.28
N PRO A 508 -9.35 13.21 -12.37
CA PRO A 508 -9.15 14.62 -12.04
C PRO A 508 -7.74 14.91 -11.49
N GLU A 509 -7.16 13.95 -10.77
CA GLU A 509 -5.82 14.05 -10.23
C GLU A 509 -4.71 13.93 -11.29
N ARG A 510 -5.09 13.55 -12.52
CA ARG A 510 -4.19 13.33 -13.67
C ARG A 510 -4.36 14.38 -14.77
N VAL A 511 -5.02 15.49 -14.47
CA VAL A 511 -4.86 16.68 -15.30
C VAL A 511 -3.41 17.14 -15.19
N ALA A 512 -2.79 17.51 -16.32
CA ALA A 512 -1.38 17.81 -16.43
C ALA A 512 -1.16 19.16 -17.10
N LYS A 513 -0.21 19.95 -16.58
CA LYS A 513 0.23 21.23 -17.17
C LYS A 513 1.67 21.12 -17.65
N LEU A 514 1.94 21.64 -18.84
CA LEU A 514 3.30 21.67 -19.41
C LEU A 514 4.25 22.47 -18.50
N ARG A 515 5.44 21.90 -18.21
CA ARG A 515 6.46 22.60 -17.42
C ARG A 515 7.15 23.68 -18.25
N ALA A 516 7.44 24.82 -17.62
CA ALA A 516 8.15 25.92 -18.26
C ALA A 516 9.50 25.45 -18.82
N GLY A 517 9.80 25.83 -20.07
CA GLY A 517 11.06 25.47 -20.75
C GLY A 517 11.11 24.03 -21.31
N SER A 518 10.03 23.26 -21.22
CA SER A 518 9.93 21.90 -21.80
C SER A 518 8.85 21.84 -22.89
N ARG A 519 8.89 20.79 -23.73
CA ARG A 519 7.86 20.45 -24.72
C ARG A 519 7.20 19.09 -24.48
N ASP A 520 7.80 18.27 -23.61
CA ASP A 520 7.43 16.88 -23.39
C ASP A 520 7.15 16.57 -21.91
N ARG A 521 7.56 17.44 -20.97
CA ARG A 521 7.38 17.24 -19.52
C ARG A 521 6.23 18.04 -18.95
N TYR A 522 5.41 17.36 -18.17
CA TYR A 522 4.19 17.88 -17.57
C TYR A 522 4.21 17.65 -16.06
N LEU A 523 3.52 18.51 -15.32
CA LEU A 523 3.20 18.36 -13.90
C LEU A 523 1.72 17.99 -13.77
N LEU A 524 1.44 16.84 -13.16
CA LEU A 524 0.08 16.41 -12.83
C LEU A 524 -0.49 17.18 -11.63
N ALA A 525 -1.82 17.25 -11.53
CA ALA A 525 -2.53 17.86 -10.41
C ALA A 525 -2.20 17.19 -9.07
N ASN A 526 -1.84 15.89 -9.06
CA ASN A 526 -1.33 15.21 -7.87
C ASN A 526 0.15 15.53 -7.52
N GLY A 527 0.80 16.45 -8.24
CA GLY A 527 2.18 16.90 -8.00
C GLY A 527 3.26 16.09 -8.71
N ARG A 528 2.92 15.01 -9.40
CA ARG A 528 3.90 14.14 -10.06
C ARG A 528 4.33 14.70 -11.43
N GLY A 529 5.62 14.55 -11.74
CA GLY A 529 6.15 14.77 -13.08
C GLY A 529 5.87 13.60 -14.03
N VAL A 530 5.41 13.89 -15.23
CA VAL A 530 5.27 12.91 -16.32
C VAL A 530 5.84 13.43 -17.63
N ARG A 531 6.13 12.54 -18.57
CA ARG A 531 6.62 12.89 -19.89
C ARG A 531 5.94 12.10 -21.00
N LEU A 532 5.80 12.73 -22.16
CA LEU A 532 5.40 12.07 -23.41
C LEU A 532 6.58 11.37 -24.08
N ARG A 533 6.29 10.50 -25.04
CA ARG A 533 7.30 9.93 -25.94
C ARG A 533 7.83 11.03 -26.86
N GLU A 534 9.10 10.92 -27.26
CA GLU A 534 9.66 11.78 -28.30
C GLU A 534 8.89 11.59 -29.62
N GLY A 535 8.51 12.72 -30.24
CA GLY A 535 7.73 12.75 -31.48
C GLY A 535 6.23 12.51 -31.31
N ASP A 536 5.72 12.50 -30.09
CA ASP A 536 4.28 12.36 -29.83
C ASP A 536 3.49 13.59 -30.29
N SER A 537 2.27 13.39 -30.82
CA SER A 537 1.46 14.48 -31.37
C SER A 537 0.93 15.45 -30.30
N LEU A 538 0.93 15.06 -29.03
CA LEU A 538 0.52 15.91 -27.91
C LEU A 538 1.65 16.79 -27.35
N MET A 539 2.87 16.72 -27.89
CA MET A 539 3.98 17.55 -27.43
C MET A 539 3.67 19.05 -27.60
N GLY A 540 3.94 19.84 -26.57
CA GLY A 540 3.71 21.28 -26.55
C GLY A 540 2.26 21.71 -26.27
N ALA A 541 1.31 20.78 -26.12
CA ALA A 541 -0.02 21.12 -25.63
C ALA A 541 0.08 21.75 -24.23
N PRO A 542 -0.63 22.85 -23.91
CA PRO A 542 -0.48 23.52 -22.62
C PRO A 542 -1.03 22.68 -21.45
N LEU A 543 -2.12 21.97 -21.70
CA LEU A 543 -2.83 21.15 -20.73
C LEU A 543 -3.22 19.81 -21.36
N LEU A 544 -3.13 18.74 -20.58
CA LEU A 544 -3.53 17.39 -20.96
C LEU A 544 -4.38 16.77 -19.85
N ALA A 545 -5.29 15.88 -20.22
CA ALA A 545 -5.91 14.92 -19.32
C ALA A 545 -5.31 13.54 -19.58
N VAL A 546 -4.66 12.94 -18.57
CA VAL A 546 -3.91 11.68 -18.73
C VAL A 546 -4.73 10.49 -18.28
N ALA A 547 -5.05 9.59 -19.22
CA ALA A 547 -5.80 8.36 -18.95
C ALA A 547 -4.90 7.22 -18.44
N HIS A 548 -3.75 7.01 -19.09
CA HIS A 548 -2.85 5.91 -18.79
C HIS A 548 -1.38 6.36 -18.74
N LEU A 549 -0.68 5.97 -17.67
CA LEU A 549 0.71 6.31 -17.41
C LEU A 549 1.43 5.21 -16.62
N ASP A 550 2.77 5.14 -16.65
CA ASP A 550 3.54 4.29 -15.74
C ASP A 550 4.10 5.05 -14.53
N ALA A 551 4.41 4.28 -13.50
CA ALA A 551 4.94 4.78 -12.24
C ALA A 551 6.45 4.58 -12.06
N LEU A 552 7.17 4.05 -13.05
CA LEU A 552 8.46 3.36 -12.84
C LEU A 552 9.69 4.28 -12.73
N GLN A 553 9.56 5.58 -13.00
CA GLN A 553 10.70 6.52 -13.12
C GLN A 553 10.44 7.84 -12.37
N ALA A 554 11.49 8.67 -12.23
CA ALA A 554 11.44 10.00 -11.60
C ALA A 554 10.40 10.93 -12.26
N ASP A 555 10.33 10.93 -13.59
CA ASP A 555 9.19 11.41 -14.37
C ASP A 555 8.50 10.18 -15.01
N GLY A 556 7.22 9.95 -14.71
CA GLY A 556 6.45 8.81 -15.28
C GLY A 556 6.20 8.97 -16.79
N ARG A 557 5.95 7.90 -17.52
CA ARG A 557 5.65 7.96 -18.97
C ARG A 557 4.14 7.99 -19.19
N VAL A 558 3.68 8.93 -20.01
CA VAL A 558 2.30 8.97 -20.52
C VAL A 558 2.17 8.02 -21.71
N PHE A 559 1.15 7.16 -21.68
CA PHE A 559 0.78 6.28 -22.79
C PHE A 559 -0.51 6.69 -23.48
N LEU A 560 -1.47 7.25 -22.72
CA LEU A 560 -2.73 7.74 -23.26
C LEU A 560 -3.13 9.04 -22.57
N ALA A 561 -3.41 10.07 -23.35
CA ALA A 561 -3.88 11.38 -22.90
C ALA A 561 -4.69 12.07 -24.00
N ALA A 562 -5.38 13.15 -23.67
CA ALA A 562 -6.02 14.03 -24.65
C ALA A 562 -5.78 15.50 -24.26
N PRO A 563 -5.78 16.45 -25.22
CA PRO A 563 -5.66 17.87 -24.91
C PRO A 563 -6.84 18.33 -24.05
N LEU A 564 -6.59 19.27 -23.14
CA LEU A 564 -7.61 19.82 -22.25
C LEU A 564 -7.68 21.34 -22.41
N SER A 565 -8.89 21.89 -22.43
CA SER A 565 -9.08 23.34 -22.48
C SER A 565 -8.85 23.94 -21.09
N ALA A 566 -8.41 25.20 -21.03
CA ALA A 566 -8.26 25.90 -19.76
C ALA A 566 -9.60 26.09 -19.02
N SER A 567 -10.70 26.26 -19.75
CA SER A 567 -12.04 26.41 -19.17
C SER A 567 -12.50 25.17 -18.39
N ALA A 568 -12.03 23.97 -18.77
CA ALA A 568 -12.34 22.73 -18.06
C ALA A 568 -11.74 22.68 -16.65
N LEU A 569 -10.76 23.54 -16.34
CA LEU A 569 -10.17 23.63 -15.01
C LEU A 569 -10.89 24.59 -14.07
N GLU A 570 -11.65 25.56 -14.58
CA GLU A 570 -12.20 26.68 -13.79
C GLU A 570 -13.05 26.21 -12.60
N ALA A 571 -13.88 25.17 -12.79
CA ALA A 571 -14.71 24.60 -11.74
C ALA A 571 -13.91 23.95 -10.59
N ARG A 572 -12.62 23.65 -10.81
CA ARG A 572 -11.72 22.99 -9.85
C ARG A 572 -10.66 23.92 -9.28
N VAL A 573 -10.67 25.19 -9.67
CA VAL A 573 -9.68 26.17 -9.20
C VAL A 573 -9.95 26.47 -7.73
N GLN A 574 -8.91 26.31 -6.92
CA GLN A 574 -8.90 26.72 -5.53
C GLN A 574 -7.96 27.91 -5.37
N GLU A 575 -8.38 28.89 -4.58
CA GLU A 575 -7.48 29.95 -4.11
C GLU A 575 -6.84 29.50 -2.81
N VAL A 576 -5.51 29.44 -2.80
CA VAL A 576 -4.74 29.05 -1.62
C VAL A 576 -3.67 30.09 -1.36
N ASP A 577 -3.62 30.58 -0.12
CA ASP A 577 -2.51 31.41 0.35
C ASP A 577 -1.31 30.48 0.63
N GLU A 578 -0.38 30.43 -0.33
CA GLU A 578 0.82 29.62 -0.23
C GLU A 578 1.96 30.46 0.34
N VAL A 579 2.54 29.93 1.41
CA VAL A 579 3.60 30.59 2.15
C VAL A 579 4.70 29.57 2.35
N ARG A 580 5.80 29.72 1.61
CA ARG A 580 6.90 28.77 1.61
C ARG A 580 8.25 29.47 1.68
N TRP A 581 9.22 28.74 2.22
CA TRP A 581 10.63 29.08 2.10
C TRP A 581 11.15 28.57 0.76
N ASP A 582 11.76 29.44 -0.04
CA ASP A 582 12.47 29.05 -1.26
C ASP A 582 13.93 28.76 -0.93
N ASP A 583 14.29 27.47 -0.92
CA ASP A 583 15.64 27.01 -0.57
C ASP A 583 16.70 27.52 -1.57
N ARG A 584 16.33 27.79 -2.85
CA ARG A 584 17.29 28.29 -3.86
C ARG A 584 17.66 29.73 -3.62
N ASP A 585 16.65 30.55 -3.36
CA ASP A 585 16.82 32.00 -3.23
C ASP A 585 17.01 32.43 -1.77
N GLY A 586 16.79 31.53 -0.80
CA GLY A 586 16.86 31.82 0.63
C GLY A 586 15.84 32.87 1.09
N THR A 587 14.72 32.96 0.39
CA THR A 587 13.69 33.98 0.61
C THR A 587 12.33 33.38 0.89
N PHE A 588 11.48 34.21 1.47
CA PHE A 588 10.11 33.89 1.76
C PHE A 588 9.23 34.18 0.55
N VAL A 589 8.55 33.18 0.03
CA VAL A 589 7.54 33.33 -1.02
C VAL A 589 6.18 33.32 -0.34
N ALA A 590 5.48 34.45 -0.44
CA ALA A 590 4.13 34.62 0.08
C ALA A 590 3.23 35.08 -1.06
N GLN A 591 2.41 34.17 -1.56
CA GLN A 591 1.58 34.44 -2.72
C GLN A 591 0.22 33.74 -2.60
N ARG A 592 -0.81 34.39 -3.11
CA ARG A 592 -2.10 33.76 -3.36
C ARG A 592 -2.00 33.04 -4.70
N GLU A 593 -2.13 31.72 -4.66
CA GLU A 593 -2.12 30.88 -5.83
C GLU A 593 -3.56 30.52 -6.22
N ARG A 594 -3.89 30.72 -7.49
CA ARG A 594 -5.02 30.01 -8.12
C ARG A 594 -4.47 28.70 -8.65
N ARG A 595 -4.87 27.58 -8.06
CA ARG A 595 -4.31 26.25 -8.39
C ARG A 595 -5.36 25.16 -8.50
N VAL A 596 -5.00 24.10 -9.23
CA VAL A 596 -5.74 22.83 -9.31
C VAL A 596 -4.81 21.74 -8.81
N GLY A 597 -5.02 21.30 -7.57
CA GLY A 597 -4.03 20.48 -6.87
C GLY A 597 -2.66 21.17 -6.85
N ALA A 598 -1.62 20.52 -7.35
CA ALA A 598 -0.27 21.05 -7.48
C ALA A 598 -0.04 21.96 -8.72
N ILE A 599 -1.02 22.07 -9.62
CA ILE A 599 -0.90 22.91 -10.82
C ILE A 599 -1.23 24.36 -10.47
N VAL A 600 -0.21 25.21 -10.40
CA VAL A 600 -0.38 26.66 -10.26
C VAL A 600 -0.77 27.27 -11.60
N LEU A 601 -1.95 27.89 -11.67
CA LEU A 601 -2.44 28.59 -12.86
C LEU A 601 -1.93 30.03 -12.90
N SER A 602 -2.00 30.71 -11.76
CA SER A 602 -1.51 32.08 -11.55
C SER A 602 -1.16 32.28 -10.09
N ALA A 603 -0.23 33.18 -9.80
CA ALA A 603 0.17 33.53 -8.44
C ALA A 603 0.33 35.05 -8.31
N GLU A 604 -0.19 35.61 -7.22
CA GLU A 604 -0.09 37.04 -6.90
C GLU A 604 0.51 37.24 -5.50
N PRO A 605 1.43 38.19 -5.28
CA PRO A 605 2.02 38.43 -3.97
C PRO A 605 0.97 38.75 -2.90
N LEU A 606 1.08 38.15 -1.70
CA LEU A 606 0.21 38.47 -0.58
C LEU A 606 0.52 39.87 -0.03
N ARG A 607 -0.53 40.69 0.16
CA ARG A 607 -0.40 42.02 0.78
C ARG A 607 -0.03 41.94 2.27
N SER A 608 -0.49 40.89 2.94
CA SER A 608 -0.19 40.59 4.34
C SER A 608 -0.09 39.09 4.53
N VAL A 609 0.95 38.62 5.23
CA VAL A 609 1.18 37.20 5.48
C VAL A 609 0.60 36.83 6.85
N PRO A 610 -0.37 35.89 6.93
CA PRO A 610 -0.87 35.38 8.20
C PRO A 610 0.26 34.83 9.09
N ARG A 611 0.19 35.10 10.40
CA ARG A 611 1.22 34.70 11.38
C ARG A 611 1.49 33.20 11.33
N ASP A 612 0.44 32.38 11.36
CA ASP A 612 0.56 30.92 11.46
C ASP A 612 1.23 30.30 10.23
N LEU A 613 0.88 30.78 9.03
CA LEU A 613 1.50 30.34 7.78
C LEU A 613 2.98 30.73 7.71
N ARG A 614 3.33 31.92 8.21
CA ARG A 614 4.72 32.38 8.29
C ARG A 614 5.55 31.54 9.23
N VAL A 615 5.07 31.35 10.46
CA VAL A 615 5.75 30.53 11.47
C VAL A 615 5.94 29.12 10.90
N LYS A 616 4.89 28.51 10.33
CA LYS A 616 4.96 27.18 9.71
C LYS A 616 6.04 27.08 8.62
N ALA A 617 6.13 28.08 7.73
CA ALA A 617 7.13 28.11 6.67
C ALA A 617 8.58 28.23 7.21
N LEU A 618 8.80 29.09 8.21
CA LEU A 618 10.11 29.28 8.85
C LEU A 618 10.55 28.03 9.62
N LEU A 619 9.64 27.39 10.36
CA LEU A 619 9.91 26.11 11.03
C LEU A 619 10.20 25.01 10.02
N GLY A 620 9.48 24.99 8.89
CA GLY A 620 9.74 24.07 7.78
C GLY A 620 11.14 24.23 7.20
N ALA A 621 11.64 25.46 7.06
CA ALA A 621 13.01 25.73 6.62
C ALA A 621 14.05 25.19 7.63
N LEU A 622 13.87 25.47 8.92
CA LEU A 622 14.74 24.99 9.99
C LEU A 622 14.78 23.46 10.08
N ARG A 623 13.67 22.76 9.81
CA ARG A 623 13.66 21.29 9.77
C ARG A 623 14.46 20.71 8.60
N ARG A 624 14.52 21.41 7.46
CA ARG A 624 15.25 20.94 6.28
C ARG A 624 16.73 21.31 6.32
N GLU A 625 17.04 22.56 6.66
CA GLU A 625 18.42 23.08 6.67
C GLU A 625 19.13 22.88 8.02
N GLY A 626 18.38 22.63 9.10
CA GLY A 626 18.88 22.37 10.44
C GLY A 626 18.96 23.61 11.34
N LEU A 627 19.22 23.37 12.64
CA LEU A 627 19.37 24.41 13.67
C LEU A 627 20.59 25.33 13.46
N SER A 628 21.47 24.99 12.52
CA SER A 628 22.65 25.79 12.14
C SER A 628 22.28 27.15 11.54
N LEU A 629 21.04 27.33 11.06
CA LEU A 629 20.52 28.62 10.64
C LEU A 629 20.38 29.63 11.79
N LEU A 630 20.22 29.15 13.02
CA LEU A 630 20.12 30.00 14.21
C LEU A 630 21.49 30.43 14.70
N ARG A 631 21.56 31.60 15.35
CA ARG A 631 22.81 32.09 15.95
C ARG A 631 23.10 31.39 17.28
N TRP A 632 23.88 30.32 17.22
CA TRP A 632 24.39 29.63 18.40
C TRP A 632 25.64 30.33 18.96
N THR A 633 25.44 31.19 19.96
CA THR A 633 26.57 31.80 20.70
C THR A 633 27.24 30.76 21.62
N GLU A 634 28.47 31.06 22.05
CA GLU A 634 29.16 30.24 23.06
C GLU A 634 28.34 30.11 24.34
N ALA A 635 27.64 31.18 24.75
CA ALA A 635 26.74 31.16 25.91
C ALA A 635 25.54 30.21 25.70
N ALA A 636 24.94 30.19 24.50
CA ALA A 636 23.85 29.27 24.18
C ALA A 636 24.33 27.80 24.24
N ARG A 637 25.49 27.51 23.64
CA ARG A 637 26.07 26.16 23.64
C ARG A 637 26.50 25.71 25.04
N GLN A 638 27.04 26.60 25.86
CA GLN A 638 27.37 26.27 27.25
C GLN A 638 26.11 26.05 28.10
N LEU A 639 25.05 26.83 27.91
CA LEU A 639 23.77 26.57 28.59
C LEU A 639 23.18 25.22 28.19
N GLN A 640 23.15 24.91 26.89
CA GLN A 640 22.73 23.62 26.37
C GLN A 640 23.55 22.47 26.99
N ALA A 641 24.88 22.56 26.97
CA ALA A 641 25.77 21.55 27.51
C ALA A 641 25.59 21.35 29.02
N ARG A 642 25.36 22.42 29.79
CA ARG A 642 25.07 22.33 31.24
C ARG A 642 23.77 21.58 31.52
N VAL A 643 22.68 21.91 30.82
CA VAL A 643 21.38 21.24 30.99
C VAL A 643 21.49 19.76 30.62
N LEU A 644 22.14 19.44 29.50
CA LEU A 644 22.36 18.06 29.07
C LEU A 644 23.24 17.27 30.03
N SER A 645 24.29 17.89 30.55
CA SER A 645 25.15 17.28 31.57
C SER A 645 24.35 16.92 32.82
N VAL A 646 23.54 17.85 33.34
CA VAL A 646 22.73 17.57 34.53
C VAL A 646 21.65 16.53 34.25
N ARG A 647 20.99 16.56 33.08
CA ARG A 647 20.02 15.53 32.66
C ARG A 647 20.63 14.14 32.67
N ALA A 648 21.84 14.00 32.14
CA ALA A 648 22.56 12.72 32.14
C ALA A 648 23.01 12.29 33.55
N TRP A 649 23.47 13.24 34.37
CA TRP A 649 23.90 12.95 35.74
C TRP A 649 22.73 12.69 36.71
N ARG A 650 21.52 13.17 36.39
CA ARG A 650 20.30 13.16 37.20
C ARG A 650 19.07 12.80 36.35
N PRO A 651 18.96 11.57 35.83
CA PRO A 651 17.89 11.17 34.92
C PRO A 651 16.48 11.27 35.55
N ASP A 652 16.38 11.11 36.87
CA ASP A 652 15.10 11.06 37.59
C ASP A 652 14.54 12.45 37.96
N GLU A 653 15.27 13.54 37.65
CA GLU A 653 14.91 14.90 38.09
C GLU A 653 14.18 15.74 37.02
N GLY A 654 13.80 15.13 35.88
CA GLY A 654 12.91 15.75 34.89
C GLY A 654 13.52 16.91 34.10
N TRP A 655 14.85 16.98 33.96
CA TRP A 655 15.54 17.99 33.16
C TRP A 655 15.15 17.91 31.68
N PRO A 656 14.90 19.04 30.98
CA PRO A 656 14.49 19.01 29.58
C PRO A 656 15.59 18.50 28.66
N ASP A 657 15.19 17.90 27.54
CA ASP A 657 16.11 17.44 26.49
C ASP A 657 16.42 18.58 25.53
N PHE A 658 17.58 19.20 25.67
CA PHE A 658 18.05 20.26 24.78
C PHE A 658 19.01 19.74 23.71
N SER A 659 19.00 18.45 23.37
CA SER A 659 19.77 17.94 22.23
C SER A 659 19.31 18.61 20.92
N ASP A 660 20.20 18.70 19.94
CA ASP A 660 19.86 19.30 18.64
C ASP A 660 18.69 18.53 17.99
N GLU A 661 18.59 17.21 18.19
CA GLU A 661 17.48 16.36 17.76
C GLU A 661 16.16 16.72 18.46
N ALA A 662 16.16 16.82 19.79
CA ALA A 662 14.96 17.15 20.56
C ALA A 662 14.47 18.58 20.29
N LEU A 663 15.38 19.54 20.19
CA LEU A 663 15.06 20.93 19.85
C LEU A 663 14.52 21.07 18.42
N SER A 664 15.02 20.26 17.47
CA SER A 664 14.49 20.21 16.10
C SER A 664 13.09 19.60 16.03
N ALA A 665 12.79 18.64 16.91
CA ALA A 665 11.47 18.00 16.99
C ALA A 665 10.41 18.89 17.64
N SER A 666 10.81 19.82 18.52
CA SER A 666 9.93 20.66 19.36
C SER A 666 9.97 22.14 19.01
N LEU A 667 10.30 22.48 17.76
CA LEU A 667 10.43 23.88 17.31
C LEU A 667 9.17 24.73 17.56
N GLU A 668 7.98 24.12 17.48
CA GLU A 668 6.69 24.76 17.76
C GLU A 668 6.60 25.27 19.21
N ASP A 669 7.27 24.61 20.15
CA ASP A 669 7.10 24.88 21.57
C ASP A 669 8.04 26.00 22.05
N TRP A 670 9.31 25.95 21.65
CA TRP A 670 10.33 26.87 22.20
C TRP A 670 10.68 28.03 21.26
N LEU A 671 10.49 27.89 19.94
CA LEU A 671 10.93 28.87 18.95
C LEU A 671 9.77 29.62 18.29
N ALA A 672 8.67 28.93 17.97
CA ALA A 672 7.53 29.53 17.24
C ALA A 672 6.99 30.85 17.83
N PRO A 673 6.87 31.02 19.16
CA PRO A 673 6.37 32.27 19.75
C PRO A 673 7.24 33.50 19.42
N TYR A 674 8.50 33.30 19.03
CA TYR A 674 9.49 34.35 18.85
C TYR A 674 9.76 34.68 17.36
N LEU A 675 9.09 34.01 16.42
CA LEU A 675 9.29 34.17 14.97
C LEU A 675 8.37 35.22 14.30
N GLU A 676 7.84 36.18 15.06
CA GLU A 676 6.77 37.09 14.60
C GLU A 676 7.20 38.09 13.51
N GLY A 677 8.47 38.49 13.49
CA GLY A 677 9.00 39.56 12.62
C GLY A 677 9.78 39.09 11.39
N GLY A 678 10.21 37.83 11.33
CA GLY A 678 11.15 37.34 10.32
C GLY A 678 10.60 37.38 8.89
N ARG A 679 11.42 37.86 7.94
CA ARG A 679 11.15 37.96 6.51
C ARG A 679 12.29 37.41 5.63
N SER A 680 13.49 37.21 6.18
CA SER A 680 14.65 36.69 5.44
C SER A 680 15.55 35.78 6.27
N ARG A 681 16.55 35.16 5.61
CA ARG A 681 17.52 34.23 6.24
C ARG A 681 18.31 34.93 7.34
N ASP A 682 18.57 36.21 7.16
CA ASP A 682 19.27 37.05 8.13
C ASP A 682 18.49 37.22 9.44
N ASP A 683 17.16 37.06 9.43
CA ASP A 683 16.36 37.20 10.65
C ASP A 683 16.54 36.00 11.59
N PHE A 684 16.86 34.81 11.09
CA PHE A 684 17.24 33.68 11.96
C PHE A 684 18.53 33.96 12.74
N SER A 685 19.45 34.75 12.17
CA SER A 685 20.69 35.14 12.85
C SER A 685 20.47 36.16 13.99
N LYS A 686 19.30 36.80 14.04
CA LYS A 686 18.91 37.77 15.09
C LYS A 686 18.27 37.11 16.30
N VAL A 687 17.89 35.84 16.21
CA VAL A 687 17.29 35.08 17.32
C VAL A 687 18.35 34.78 18.37
N ASP A 688 18.14 35.26 19.61
CA ASP A 688 19.02 34.92 20.74
C ASP A 688 18.62 33.56 21.33
N VAL A 689 19.25 32.50 20.82
CA VAL A 689 19.02 31.13 21.27
C VAL A 689 19.30 30.96 22.77
N ALA A 690 20.25 31.70 23.35
CA ALA A 690 20.56 31.58 24.77
C ALA A 690 19.40 32.06 25.64
N GLU A 691 18.73 33.13 25.23
CA GLU A 691 17.53 33.63 25.92
C GLU A 691 16.35 32.68 25.77
N LEU A 692 16.14 32.13 24.58
CA LEU A 692 15.06 31.17 24.33
C LEU A 692 15.22 29.88 25.16
N LEU A 693 16.43 29.33 25.22
CA LEU A 693 16.70 28.15 26.05
C LEU A 693 16.54 28.44 27.55
N ARG A 694 16.82 29.67 28.00
CA ARG A 694 16.52 30.09 29.38
C ARG A 694 15.02 30.14 29.65
N HIS A 695 14.22 30.65 28.72
CA HIS A 695 12.76 30.66 28.85
C HIS A 695 12.14 29.26 28.77
N ALA A 696 12.75 28.36 27.99
CA ALA A 696 12.31 26.96 27.89
C ALA A 696 12.67 26.12 29.12
N LEU A 697 13.61 26.58 29.97
CA LEU A 697 13.98 25.88 31.20
C LEU A 697 12.92 26.16 32.30
N PRO A 698 12.30 25.13 32.89
CA PRO A 698 11.35 25.32 33.98
C PRO A 698 11.92 26.13 35.13
N TRP A 699 11.14 27.10 35.66
CA TRP A 699 11.60 28.05 36.67
C TRP A 699 12.19 27.39 37.93
N ASN A 700 11.62 26.26 38.35
CA ASN A 700 12.10 25.47 39.49
C ASN A 700 13.49 24.83 39.27
N LEU A 701 13.93 24.70 38.02
CA LEU A 701 15.23 24.11 37.65
C LEU A 701 16.32 25.17 37.43
N VAL A 702 15.97 26.44 37.22
CA VAL A 702 16.94 27.51 36.95
C VAL A 702 17.96 27.66 38.08
N GLY A 703 17.49 27.77 39.32
CA GLY A 703 18.37 27.86 40.50
C GLY A 703 19.22 26.59 40.68
N ARG A 704 18.59 25.42 40.50
CA ARG A 704 19.29 24.13 40.61
C ARG A 704 20.38 23.96 39.56
N LEU A 705 20.23 24.53 38.36
CA LEU A 705 21.27 24.48 37.33
C LEU A 705 22.51 25.26 37.74
N VAL A 706 22.33 26.38 38.47
CA VAL A 706 23.45 27.16 39.02
C VAL A 706 24.19 26.36 40.08
N ASP A 707 23.48 25.62 40.93
CA ASP A 707 24.09 24.81 42.00
C ASP A 707 24.75 23.52 41.48
N LEU A 708 24.07 22.80 40.59
CA LEU A 708 24.52 21.50 40.07
C LEU A 708 25.59 21.63 38.98
N ALA A 709 25.48 22.64 38.13
CA ALA A 709 26.38 22.89 37.03
C ALA A 709 26.71 24.39 36.94
N PRO A 710 27.51 24.95 37.87
CA PRO A 710 27.86 26.36 37.88
C PRO A 710 28.68 26.77 36.65
N GLU A 711 28.59 28.03 36.25
CA GLU A 711 29.39 28.57 35.12
C GLU A 711 30.86 28.76 35.46
N SER A 712 31.18 28.91 36.75
CA SER A 712 32.55 29.10 37.22
C SER A 712 32.72 28.54 38.62
N LEU A 713 33.96 28.17 38.96
CA LEU A 713 34.35 27.79 40.31
C LEU A 713 35.40 28.76 40.84
N THR A 714 35.28 29.11 42.11
CA THR A 714 36.29 29.90 42.80
C THR A 714 37.43 28.98 43.23
N VAL A 715 38.63 29.23 42.74
CA VAL A 715 39.84 28.47 43.10
C VAL A 715 40.52 29.12 44.32
N PRO A 716 41.46 28.45 45.02
CA PRO A 716 42.06 28.95 46.27
C PRO A 716 42.67 30.36 46.19
N SER A 717 43.10 30.81 45.01
CA SER A 717 43.56 32.18 44.79
C SER A 717 42.46 33.27 44.93
N GLY A 718 41.19 32.87 45.11
CA GLY A 718 40.01 33.75 45.09
C GLY A 718 39.49 34.06 43.68
N HIS A 719 40.10 33.50 42.64
CA HIS A 719 39.70 33.73 41.25
C HIS A 719 38.55 32.81 40.83
N ALA A 720 37.48 33.39 40.27
CA ALA A 720 36.40 32.63 39.64
C ALA A 720 36.80 32.22 38.21
N VAL A 721 37.05 30.92 38.00
CA VAL A 721 37.48 30.35 36.72
C VAL A 721 36.28 29.68 36.05
N ARG A 722 36.01 30.02 34.80
CA ARG A 722 34.89 29.44 34.03
C ARG A 722 35.10 27.95 33.77
N LEU A 723 34.00 27.20 33.87
CA LEU A 723 33.92 25.81 33.47
C LEU A 723 33.44 25.71 32.02
N ALA A 724 34.05 24.80 31.27
CA ALA A 724 33.57 24.43 29.94
C ALA A 724 32.89 23.06 30.00
N TYR A 725 31.58 23.04 29.74
CA TYR A 725 30.76 21.83 29.67
C TYR A 725 30.70 21.32 28.23
N ALA A 726 30.48 20.01 28.09
CA ALA A 726 30.26 19.33 26.83
C ALA A 726 28.87 18.64 26.83
N PRO A 727 28.22 18.51 25.66
CA PRO A 727 26.87 17.94 25.56
C PRO A 727 26.82 16.41 25.79
N ASP A 728 27.97 15.73 25.77
CA ASP A 728 28.11 14.28 26.01
C ASP A 728 28.16 13.91 27.51
N ALA A 729 27.88 14.86 28.40
CA ALA A 729 27.90 14.71 29.85
C ALA A 729 29.26 14.30 30.44
N THR A 730 30.35 14.49 29.70
CA THR A 730 31.70 14.34 30.23
C THR A 730 32.00 15.37 31.33
N ALA A 731 33.01 15.08 32.14
CA ALA A 731 33.40 15.97 33.23
C ALA A 731 33.75 17.37 32.70
N PRO A 732 33.21 18.44 33.30
CA PRO A 732 33.47 19.79 32.82
C PRO A 732 34.93 20.16 33.02
N ILE A 733 35.46 20.93 32.08
CA ILE A 733 36.87 21.32 32.04
C ILE A 733 37.06 22.62 32.84
N LEU A 734 37.98 22.60 33.79
CA LEU A 734 38.47 23.78 34.50
C LEU A 734 39.90 24.08 34.06
N ALA A 735 40.05 25.05 33.15
CA ALA A 735 41.36 25.48 32.65
C ALA A 735 41.94 26.58 33.55
N VAL A 736 42.87 26.19 34.43
CA VAL A 736 43.36 27.05 35.52
C VAL A 736 44.89 27.01 35.61
N LYS A 737 45.51 28.14 35.95
CA LYS A 737 46.95 28.19 36.17
C LYS A 737 47.31 27.35 37.39
N LEU A 738 48.36 26.52 37.25
CA LEU A 738 48.81 25.60 38.27
C LEU A 738 49.00 26.27 39.65
N GLN A 739 49.61 27.46 39.68
CA GLN A 739 49.88 28.17 40.94
C GLN A 739 48.64 28.72 41.66
N GLU A 740 47.48 28.75 41.01
CA GLU A 740 46.22 29.19 41.62
C GLU A 740 45.54 28.08 42.43
N LEU A 741 46.02 26.83 42.29
CA LEU A 741 45.52 25.65 43.00
C LEU A 741 46.39 25.22 44.19
N PHE A 742 47.46 25.95 44.52
CA PHE A 742 48.24 25.61 45.72
C PHE A 742 47.37 25.64 46.98
N GLY A 743 47.64 24.73 47.90
CA GLY A 743 46.80 24.52 49.08
C GLY A 743 45.53 23.71 48.85
N LEU A 744 45.16 23.40 47.59
CA LEU A 744 43.99 22.59 47.29
C LEU A 744 44.34 21.10 47.28
N ALA A 745 43.73 20.38 48.21
CA ALA A 745 43.98 18.96 48.36
C ALA A 745 43.19 18.09 47.37
N ASP A 746 41.87 18.32 47.31
CA ASP A 746 40.96 17.52 46.51
C ASP A 746 40.61 18.22 45.18
N THR A 747 40.43 17.43 44.12
CA THR A 747 39.94 17.93 42.84
C THR A 747 38.57 18.61 43.06
N PRO A 748 38.35 19.84 42.58
CA PRO A 748 37.04 20.48 42.64
C PRO A 748 35.96 19.61 42.01
N THR A 749 34.75 19.71 42.54
CA THR A 749 33.61 18.93 42.09
C THR A 749 32.42 19.82 41.78
N VAL A 750 31.62 19.42 40.80
CA VAL A 750 30.27 19.94 40.54
C VAL A 750 29.23 18.86 40.89
N ASN A 751 27.95 19.17 40.66
CA ASN A 751 26.84 18.25 40.89
C ASN A 751 26.82 17.72 42.33
N GLU A 752 26.88 18.65 43.30
CA GLU A 752 26.88 18.33 44.74
C GLU A 752 27.98 17.33 45.15
N GLY A 753 29.18 17.47 44.59
CA GLY A 753 30.31 16.61 44.94
C GLY A 753 30.44 15.32 44.11
N ARG A 754 29.48 15.03 43.24
CA ARG A 754 29.44 13.74 42.50
C ARG A 754 30.34 13.70 41.28
N VAL A 755 30.63 14.84 40.67
CA VAL A 755 31.39 14.91 39.41
C VAL A 755 32.65 15.74 39.62
N LYS A 756 33.81 15.09 39.58
CA LYS A 756 35.12 15.77 39.61
C LYS A 756 35.34 16.50 38.29
N VAL A 757 35.81 17.74 38.36
CA VAL A 757 36.15 18.52 37.16
C VAL A 757 37.44 18.00 36.53
N LEU A 758 37.55 18.08 35.20
CA LEU A 758 38.80 17.81 34.50
C LEU A 758 39.69 19.06 34.57
N LEU A 759 40.78 18.99 35.33
CA LEU A 759 41.72 20.09 35.46
C LEU A 759 42.64 20.11 34.26
N HIS A 760 42.57 21.19 33.47
CA HIS A 760 43.60 21.56 32.53
C HIS A 760 44.55 22.52 33.25
N LEU A 761 45.61 21.97 33.83
CA LEU A 761 46.61 22.73 34.56
C LEU A 761 47.48 23.50 33.58
N LEU A 762 47.51 24.83 33.73
CA LEU A 762 48.18 25.73 32.81
C LEU A 762 49.45 26.33 33.43
N SER A 763 50.44 26.63 32.58
CA SER A 763 51.59 27.46 32.93
C SER A 763 51.19 28.92 33.16
N PRO A 764 52.08 29.80 33.68
CA PRO A 764 51.81 31.23 33.79
C PRO A 764 51.41 31.90 32.47
N ALA A 765 51.91 31.39 31.34
CA ALA A 765 51.57 31.83 29.99
C ALA A 765 50.32 31.13 29.39
N ARG A 766 49.51 30.47 30.23
CA ARG A 766 48.26 29.77 29.84
C ARG A 766 48.46 28.61 28.85
N ARG A 767 49.63 27.96 28.85
CA ARG A 767 49.86 26.75 28.06
C ARG A 767 49.53 25.51 28.91
N PRO A 768 48.81 24.51 28.41
CA PRO A 768 48.57 23.26 29.14
C PRO A 768 49.89 22.58 29.51
N VAL A 769 50.03 22.20 30.78
CA VAL A 769 51.19 21.46 31.31
C VAL A 769 50.80 20.08 31.82
N GLN A 770 49.57 19.89 32.28
CA GLN A 770 49.05 18.60 32.70
C GLN A 770 47.52 18.61 32.61
N VAL A 771 46.94 17.45 32.30
CA VAL A 771 45.50 17.19 32.42
C VAL A 771 45.29 16.12 33.50
N THR A 772 44.39 16.37 34.46
CA THR A 772 44.12 15.41 35.55
C THR A 772 42.70 15.57 36.14
N GLN A 773 42.12 14.48 36.63
CA GLN A 773 40.94 14.48 37.53
C GLN A 773 41.29 14.05 38.96
N ASP A 774 42.56 13.73 39.21
CA ASP A 774 43.10 13.38 40.52
C ASP A 774 44.23 14.35 40.86
N LEU A 775 43.84 15.47 41.47
CA LEU A 775 44.76 16.53 41.87
C LEU A 775 45.75 16.06 42.93
N LYS A 776 45.32 15.19 43.85
CA LYS A 776 46.15 14.63 44.90
C LYS A 776 47.27 13.76 44.34
N SER A 777 46.94 12.80 43.48
CA SER A 777 47.96 12.00 42.80
C SER A 777 48.91 12.86 41.97
N PHE A 778 48.40 13.94 41.35
CA PHE A 778 49.23 14.88 40.64
C PHE A 778 50.24 15.58 41.57
N TRP A 779 49.82 16.09 42.73
CA TRP A 779 50.76 16.71 43.68
C TRP A 779 51.84 15.75 44.19
N GLU A 780 51.48 14.50 44.46
CA GLU A 780 52.41 13.49 44.99
C GLU A 780 53.42 13.00 43.92
N ARG A 781 52.97 12.80 42.68
CA ARG A 781 53.75 12.08 41.65
C ARG A 781 54.05 12.91 40.40
N GLY A 782 53.14 13.78 39.96
CA GLY A 782 53.28 14.54 38.71
C GLY A 782 53.93 15.92 38.88
N TYR A 783 53.65 16.60 39.99
CA TYR A 783 54.13 17.96 40.24
C TYR A 783 55.66 18.09 40.29
N PRO A 784 56.44 17.15 40.88
CA PRO A 784 57.89 17.27 40.92
C PRO A 784 58.55 17.46 39.55
N ASP A 785 58.04 16.80 38.51
CA ASP A 785 58.59 16.90 37.15
C ASP A 785 58.10 18.14 36.42
N VAL A 786 56.80 18.45 36.51
CA VAL A 786 56.22 19.69 35.97
C VAL A 786 56.88 20.92 36.59
N LYS A 787 57.20 20.86 37.88
CA LYS A 787 57.92 21.91 38.61
C LYS A 787 59.34 22.13 38.05
N LYS A 788 60.11 21.08 37.77
CA LYS A 788 61.48 21.23 37.20
C LYS A 788 61.44 22.01 35.88
N GLU A 789 60.49 21.67 35.02
CA GLU A 789 60.27 22.36 33.75
C GLU A 789 59.85 23.83 33.95
N LEU A 790 58.85 24.06 34.80
CA LEU A 790 58.30 25.38 35.05
C LEU A 790 59.27 26.31 35.80
N LYS A 791 60.11 25.78 36.68
CA LYS A 791 61.16 26.56 37.38
C LYS A 791 62.23 27.04 36.40
N GLY A 792 62.57 26.24 35.38
CA GLY A 792 63.48 26.65 34.31
C GLY A 792 62.90 27.72 33.39
N ARG A 793 61.63 27.56 32.97
CA ARG A 793 60.98 28.49 32.02
C ARG A 793 60.40 29.76 32.66
N TYR A 794 59.99 29.71 33.93
CA TYR A 794 59.34 30.79 34.65
C TYR A 794 59.95 31.01 36.05
N PRO A 795 61.22 31.44 36.14
CA PRO A 795 61.96 31.50 37.43
C PRO A 795 61.42 32.58 38.40
N LYS A 796 60.66 33.56 37.90
CA LYS A 796 60.07 34.64 38.71
C LYS A 796 58.77 34.24 39.43
N HIS A 797 58.24 33.04 39.15
CA HIS A 797 57.03 32.51 39.79
C HIS A 797 57.37 31.59 40.95
N PRO A 798 56.55 31.56 42.02
CA PRO A 798 56.76 30.66 43.14
C PRO A 798 56.43 29.22 42.76
N TRP A 799 57.43 28.34 42.79
CA TRP A 799 57.30 26.89 42.59
C TRP A 799 57.74 26.16 43.87
N PRO A 800 56.87 26.09 44.89
CA PRO A 800 57.20 25.58 46.22
C PRO A 800 57.63 24.10 46.19
N ASP A 801 58.47 23.67 47.14
CA ASP A 801 58.74 22.23 47.36
C ASP A 801 57.53 21.51 47.94
N ASP A 802 56.74 22.21 48.76
CA ASP A 802 55.47 21.73 49.29
C ASP A 802 54.28 22.50 48.66
N PRO A 803 53.57 21.93 47.66
CA PRO A 803 52.40 22.56 47.06
C PRO A 803 51.17 22.57 47.98
N TRP A 804 51.17 21.80 49.08
CA TRP A 804 50.02 21.62 49.99
C TRP A 804 49.87 22.75 51.00
N THR A 805 50.95 23.42 51.39
CA THR A 805 50.89 24.54 52.34
C THR A 805 51.20 25.90 51.69
N ALA A 806 51.50 25.90 50.39
CA ALA A 806 51.85 27.10 49.66
C ALA A 806 50.66 28.04 49.43
N VAL A 807 50.92 29.34 49.59
CA VAL A 807 49.92 30.39 49.35
C VAL A 807 49.58 30.46 47.86
N PRO A 808 48.31 30.22 47.45
CA PRO A 808 47.89 30.30 46.06
C PRO A 808 47.97 31.74 45.57
N THR A 809 48.44 31.92 44.33
CA THR A 809 48.59 33.26 43.75
C THR A 809 48.27 33.28 42.27
N ARG A 810 47.58 34.35 41.83
CA ARG A 810 47.27 34.62 40.41
C ARG A 810 48.49 35.15 39.64
N GLY A 811 49.46 35.76 40.33
CA GLY A 811 50.61 36.47 39.76
C GLY A 811 51.94 36.16 40.46
N THR A 812 53.02 36.84 40.05
CA THR A 812 54.32 36.80 40.74
C THR A 812 54.27 37.58 42.06
N LYS A 813 55.15 37.28 43.03
CA LYS A 813 55.24 38.04 44.30
C LYS A 813 55.26 39.56 44.03
N PRO A 814 54.48 40.37 44.77
CA PRO A 814 54.74 41.81 44.85
C PRO A 814 56.14 42.00 45.45
N ARG A 815 56.83 43.06 45.01
CA ARG A 815 58.22 43.35 45.39
C ARG A 815 58.39 43.57 46.89
#